data_AF-A0A927RTT4-F1
#
_entry.id   AF-A0A927RTT4-F1
#
_cell.length_a   1.000
_cell.length_b   1.000
_cell.length_c   1.000
_cell.angle_alpha   90.00
_cell.angle_beta   90.00
_cell.angle_gamma   90.00
#
_symmetry.space_group_name_H-M   'P 1'
#
loop_
_entity.id
_entity.type
_entity.pdbx_description
1 polymer ?
#
loop_
_entity_poly.entity_id
_entity_poly.type
_entity_poly.pdbx_seq_one_letter_code
_entity_poly.pdbx_strand_id
1 'polypeptide(L)'
;MGKKIGLFLIMMMALVTLTACGNYEATYNDAQRLLSQSEYEKAAEKFAILGSYEDASLLAMYCRACALCEEGKYQEGIDALEILGDYKDCEFRISYYTARSWDDGSVSTTKYEWMQRAQEIYRQNPLYLDSLDRIAKLDTSIQMAKESLYEAAVRDGESGRYSEARSTFDRLGDYKDSREYYQYYGIREEEATAIAEADQDGVLDVASRYSRIKFLDCADRAALLKVKADEIVANKYAEAAALIDEGKCEEAEKIVAVFGKYGNEQVPATYYAIGEKYLKKEEWGAAIAAYQKSEKYGDAENRIRYCFMRTEESSLENDNADEVIALAARFRVMAYVNTEEGIVGIAEQHRILDIAQQQNDMESYLDCAKCADALRAKADEIVESKYAEIVVLVSEGKCAEAEKVIATFGKYGSERVAENYYAIGRAYINQGQWDEAVTAYKKAGKYSDAVNCICYCWIRKAEDALGKTEDVDAIMTVAAQYADLNECMDSVTRAEMLTSRATAILDARYEAALEQMNAGEYDAAIEGFNAIIGHRDSGVKIEECRTAILDGKYEAALEQMNAGEYDAAIEGFTAIIDHRDSGAKIEECRTAILDGKYEAAQERMNAGDYLGAYKTFMSLDEYRDSAEKAFLCYALYVPIKMDGAKKGGYVTFGSYEQDNKVENGKEDIEWLILDIRDEKMLLISKYALDCKPYHENDTDITWENSDLRKWLNGEFVDNAFTDVERAWICISSIPASNNSTYRTNAGKGTQDQVFLLNISQVKKYFKSNDARKCQPTAYAVAEGATVTSSANCHWWLRTPGSDQSRASSITSIGIVDDVGRNITNDDYAVRPVLWIDLSIDAH
;
A
#
# COMPACT_ATOMS: atom_id res chain seq x y z
N MET A 1 53.63 11.84 -89.51
CA MET A 1 54.11 12.28 -88.19
C MET A 1 52.97 12.96 -87.45
N GLY A 2 52.62 12.44 -86.27
CA GLY A 2 51.97 13.15 -85.17
C GLY A 2 50.63 13.84 -85.43
N LYS A 3 49.54 13.06 -85.48
CA LYS A 3 48.17 13.40 -84.96
C LYS A 3 47.07 12.42 -85.42
N LYS A 4 47.37 11.11 -85.53
CA LYS A 4 46.37 10.07 -85.85
C LYS A 4 46.46 8.80 -84.99
N ILE A 5 47.10 8.87 -83.83
CA ILE A 5 47.18 7.75 -82.85
C ILE A 5 46.56 8.14 -81.48
N GLY A 6 46.18 9.40 -81.28
CA GLY A 6 45.51 9.87 -80.05
C GLY A 6 43.99 9.78 -80.04
N LEU A 7 43.34 9.36 -81.14
CA LEU A 7 41.87 9.33 -81.25
C LEU A 7 41.25 7.93 -81.18
N PHE A 8 42.06 6.86 -81.16
CA PHE A 8 41.58 5.48 -81.09
C PHE A 8 41.69 4.86 -79.69
N LEU A 9 42.36 5.54 -78.74
CA LEU A 9 42.45 5.14 -77.33
C LEU A 9 41.51 5.95 -76.41
N ILE A 10 40.88 7.03 -76.91
CA ILE A 10 39.87 7.79 -76.17
C ILE A 10 38.43 7.35 -76.56
N MET A 11 38.24 6.71 -77.72
CA MET A 11 36.96 6.06 -78.07
C MET A 11 36.79 4.64 -77.50
N MET A 12 37.83 4.06 -76.87
CA MET A 12 37.76 2.75 -76.19
C MET A 12 37.87 2.85 -74.65
N MET A 13 37.85 4.07 -74.11
CA MET A 13 37.51 4.37 -72.70
C MET A 13 36.15 5.09 -72.58
N ALA A 14 35.32 4.96 -73.61
CA ALA A 14 33.90 5.36 -73.62
C ALA A 14 32.97 4.17 -73.92
N LEU A 15 33.49 2.93 -73.82
CA LEU A 15 32.75 1.70 -74.09
C LEU A 15 32.87 0.64 -72.98
N VAL A 16 33.12 1.07 -71.74
CA VAL A 16 32.73 0.36 -70.50
C VAL A 16 32.19 1.41 -69.54
N THR A 17 30.91 1.72 -69.70
CA THR A 17 29.94 2.30 -68.74
C THR A 17 28.57 2.51 -69.42
N LEU A 18 28.44 2.24 -70.72
CA LEU A 18 27.17 1.87 -71.36
C LEU A 18 26.84 0.40 -71.06
N THR A 19 26.65 0.09 -69.77
CA THR A 19 25.94 -1.10 -69.23
C THR A 19 25.75 -0.93 -67.72
N ALA A 20 25.32 0.27 -67.29
CA ALA A 20 24.63 0.47 -66.02
C ALA A 20 23.97 1.85 -66.02
N CYS A 21 23.08 2.13 -66.98
CA CYS A 21 21.91 2.95 -66.65
C CYS A 21 21.02 2.07 -65.76
N GLY A 22 21.52 1.78 -64.55
CA GLY A 22 20.74 1.17 -63.50
C GLY A 22 19.67 2.18 -63.16
N ASN A 23 18.43 1.71 -63.17
CA ASN A 23 17.28 2.50 -62.81
C ASN A 23 17.44 2.90 -61.33
N TYR A 24 18.08 4.05 -61.06
CA TYR A 24 18.47 4.49 -59.71
C TYR A 24 17.23 4.60 -58.81
N GLU A 25 16.12 5.09 -59.36
CA GLU A 25 14.81 5.13 -58.71
C GLU A 25 14.29 3.72 -58.37
N ALA A 26 14.34 2.77 -59.30
CA ALA A 26 13.93 1.39 -58.99
C ALA A 26 14.85 0.71 -57.97
N THR A 27 16.14 1.04 -57.96
CA THR A 27 17.11 0.52 -56.99
C THR A 27 16.91 1.14 -55.61
N TYR A 28 16.54 2.42 -55.56
CA TYR A 28 16.18 3.14 -54.34
C TYR A 28 14.86 2.61 -53.74
N ASN A 29 13.82 2.42 -54.56
CA ASN A 29 12.55 1.82 -54.13
C ASN A 29 12.72 0.37 -53.65
N ASP A 30 13.56 -0.41 -54.32
CA ASP A 30 13.92 -1.77 -53.88
C ASP A 30 14.68 -1.77 -52.54
N ALA A 31 15.58 -0.80 -52.33
CA ALA A 31 16.27 -0.61 -51.06
C ALA A 31 15.34 -0.16 -49.93
N GLN A 32 14.39 0.74 -50.22
CA GLN A 32 13.34 1.14 -49.27
C GLN A 32 12.40 -0.03 -48.93
N ARG A 33 12.06 -0.88 -49.90
CA ARG A 33 11.29 -2.10 -49.65
C ARG A 33 12.03 -3.04 -48.70
N LEU A 34 13.33 -3.28 -48.93
CA LEU A 34 14.14 -4.11 -48.02
C LEU A 34 14.22 -3.51 -46.61
N LEU A 35 14.35 -2.19 -46.51
CA LEU A 35 14.30 -1.48 -45.23
C LEU A 35 12.95 -1.67 -44.52
N SER A 36 11.82 -1.60 -45.24
CA SER A 36 10.49 -1.86 -44.65
C SER A 36 10.29 -3.31 -44.21
N GLN A 37 11.10 -4.23 -44.72
CA GLN A 37 11.12 -5.65 -44.35
C GLN A 37 12.15 -5.96 -43.26
N SER A 38 12.78 -4.94 -42.67
CA SER A 38 13.86 -5.07 -41.68
C SER A 38 15.11 -5.80 -42.21
N GLU A 39 15.29 -5.91 -43.52
CA GLU A 39 16.48 -6.49 -44.15
C GLU A 39 17.61 -5.45 -44.25
N TYR A 40 18.04 -4.94 -43.09
CA TYR A 40 18.91 -3.76 -42.98
C TYR A 40 20.24 -3.90 -43.71
N GLU A 41 20.90 -5.05 -43.66
CA GLU A 41 22.19 -5.25 -44.31
C GLU A 41 22.07 -5.19 -45.85
N LYS A 42 21.05 -5.86 -46.42
CA LYS A 42 20.79 -5.82 -47.86
C LYS A 42 20.31 -4.44 -48.33
N ALA A 43 19.52 -3.75 -47.50
CA ALA A 43 19.12 -2.37 -47.77
C ALA A 43 20.34 -1.43 -47.79
N ALA A 44 21.25 -1.55 -46.82
CA ALA A 44 22.47 -0.76 -46.74
C ALA A 44 23.37 -0.93 -47.98
N GLU A 45 23.54 -2.17 -48.45
CA GLU A 45 24.31 -2.46 -49.66
C GLU A 45 23.75 -1.74 -50.89
N LYS A 46 22.41 -1.78 -51.08
CA LYS A 46 21.76 -1.12 -52.21
C LYS A 46 21.80 0.40 -52.10
N PHE A 47 21.57 0.96 -50.92
CA PHE A 47 21.69 2.40 -50.70
C PHE A 47 23.12 2.91 -50.92
N ALA A 48 24.15 2.12 -50.56
CA ALA A 48 25.55 2.49 -50.78
C ALA A 48 25.92 2.59 -52.28
N ILE A 49 25.29 1.79 -53.15
CA ILE A 49 25.51 1.84 -54.62
C ILE A 49 24.98 3.15 -55.23
N LEU A 50 23.96 3.76 -54.61
CA LEU A 50 23.29 4.96 -55.10
C LEU A 50 24.06 6.26 -54.83
N GLY A 51 25.00 6.25 -53.88
CA GLY A 51 25.84 7.40 -53.56
C GLY A 51 25.03 8.63 -53.12
N SER A 52 25.14 9.73 -53.88
CA SER A 52 24.50 11.01 -53.57
C SER A 52 23.06 11.16 -54.10
N TYR A 53 22.44 10.06 -54.54
CA TYR A 53 21.05 10.07 -54.98
C TYR A 53 20.12 10.17 -53.76
N GLU A 54 19.30 11.22 -53.71
CA GLU A 54 18.41 11.55 -52.59
C GLU A 54 19.17 11.56 -51.24
N ASP A 55 18.65 10.84 -50.24
CA ASP A 55 19.28 10.65 -48.93
C ASP A 55 19.96 9.28 -48.79
N ALA A 56 20.23 8.57 -49.90
CA ALA A 56 20.73 7.20 -49.90
C ALA A 56 22.02 7.01 -49.08
N SER A 57 22.93 7.99 -49.05
CA SER A 57 24.13 7.93 -48.21
C SER A 57 23.80 7.89 -46.70
N LEU A 58 22.79 8.65 -46.26
CA LEU A 58 22.32 8.66 -44.87
C LEU A 58 21.51 7.39 -44.56
N LEU A 59 20.65 6.94 -45.49
CA LEU A 59 19.93 5.66 -45.37
C LEU A 59 20.88 4.48 -45.27
N ALA A 60 21.99 4.47 -46.02
CA ALA A 60 23.00 3.42 -45.92
C ALA A 60 23.67 3.39 -44.54
N MET A 61 23.97 4.56 -43.95
CA MET A 61 24.51 4.65 -42.60
C MET A 61 23.50 4.19 -41.55
N TYR A 62 22.26 4.65 -41.67
CA TYR A 62 21.15 4.28 -40.80
C TYR A 62 20.86 2.77 -40.84
N CYS A 63 20.82 2.17 -42.04
CA CYS A 63 20.61 0.72 -42.18
C CYS A 63 21.79 -0.07 -41.60
N ARG A 64 23.03 0.38 -41.76
CA ARG A 64 24.19 -0.27 -41.11
C ARG A 64 24.12 -0.20 -39.59
N ALA A 65 23.70 0.92 -39.04
CA ALA A 65 23.54 1.08 -37.60
C ALA A 65 22.47 0.11 -37.04
N CYS A 66 21.32 0.02 -37.71
CA CYS A 66 20.28 -0.96 -37.36
C CYS A 66 20.78 -2.40 -37.49
N ALA A 67 21.51 -2.74 -38.56
CA ALA A 67 22.07 -4.07 -38.75
C ALA A 67 23.03 -4.48 -37.62
N LEU A 68 23.89 -3.57 -37.16
CA LEU A 68 24.78 -3.81 -36.02
C LEU A 68 24.00 -4.10 -34.73
N CYS A 69 22.92 -3.36 -34.49
CA CYS A 69 22.06 -3.63 -33.34
C CYS A 69 21.34 -5.00 -33.44
N GLU A 70 20.86 -5.39 -34.63
CA GLU A 70 20.26 -6.72 -34.83
C GLU A 70 21.25 -7.88 -34.69
N GLU A 71 22.55 -7.64 -34.93
CA GLU A 71 23.63 -8.59 -34.63
C GLU A 71 23.98 -8.68 -33.13
N GLY A 72 23.34 -7.87 -32.28
CA GLY A 72 23.63 -7.78 -30.85
C GLY A 72 24.82 -6.87 -30.50
N LYS A 73 25.40 -6.16 -31.48
CA LYS A 73 26.46 -5.15 -31.26
C LYS A 73 25.84 -3.80 -30.90
N TYR A 74 25.06 -3.79 -29.81
CA TYR A 74 24.22 -2.65 -29.43
C TYR A 74 25.00 -1.34 -29.29
N GLN A 75 26.17 -1.36 -28.64
CA GLN A 75 26.96 -0.14 -28.44
C GLN A 75 27.41 0.47 -29.79
N GLU A 76 27.98 -0.33 -30.69
CA GLU A 76 28.47 0.15 -31.98
C GLU A 76 27.33 0.69 -32.87
N GLY A 77 26.16 0.04 -32.82
CA GLY A 77 24.98 0.50 -33.54
C GLY A 77 24.36 1.77 -32.95
N ILE A 78 24.29 1.89 -31.62
CA ILE A 78 23.81 3.10 -30.94
C ILE A 78 24.71 4.29 -31.23
N ASP A 79 26.04 4.14 -31.11
CA ASP A 79 27.00 5.20 -31.43
C ASP A 79 26.83 5.68 -32.89
N ALA A 80 26.54 4.76 -33.81
CA ALA A 80 26.28 5.08 -35.22
C ALA A 80 24.94 5.80 -35.44
N LEU A 81 23.90 5.49 -34.65
CA LEU A 81 22.62 6.21 -34.67
C LEU A 81 22.76 7.61 -34.08
N GLU A 82 23.54 7.80 -33.01
CA GLU A 82 23.79 9.11 -32.40
C GLU A 82 24.48 10.08 -33.36
N ILE A 83 25.40 9.58 -34.20
CA ILE A 83 26.07 10.37 -35.25
C ILE A 83 25.05 10.91 -36.27
N LEU A 84 23.94 10.20 -36.50
CA LEU A 84 22.90 10.60 -37.45
C LEU A 84 21.93 11.65 -36.88
N GLY A 85 21.93 11.88 -35.56
CA GLY A 85 21.07 12.87 -34.90
C GLY A 85 19.57 12.62 -35.16
N ASP A 86 18.83 13.69 -35.45
CA ASP A 86 17.36 13.67 -35.65
C ASP A 86 16.92 13.07 -37.01
N TYR A 87 17.80 12.31 -37.67
CA TYR A 87 17.49 11.67 -38.94
C TYR A 87 16.57 10.46 -38.73
N LYS A 88 15.36 10.51 -39.30
CA LYS A 88 14.32 9.47 -39.13
C LYS A 88 13.94 9.26 -37.66
N ASP A 89 13.84 8.00 -37.23
CA ASP A 89 13.44 7.55 -35.89
C ASP A 89 14.67 7.19 -35.03
N CYS A 90 15.85 7.74 -35.32
CA CYS A 90 17.09 7.44 -34.61
C CYS A 90 16.96 7.61 -33.08
N GLU A 91 16.28 8.67 -32.61
CA GLU A 91 16.03 8.90 -31.18
C GLU A 91 15.28 7.71 -30.53
N PHE A 92 14.22 7.24 -31.19
CA PHE A 92 13.45 6.09 -30.73
C PHE A 92 14.24 4.78 -30.83
N ARG A 93 15.05 4.60 -31.89
CA ARG A 93 15.94 3.43 -32.04
C ARG A 93 17.01 3.34 -30.98
N ILE A 94 17.62 4.46 -30.63
CA ILE A 94 18.64 4.51 -29.57
C ILE A 94 18.03 4.01 -28.25
N SER A 95 16.86 4.55 -27.89
CA SER A 95 16.12 4.15 -26.70
C SER A 95 15.77 2.65 -26.75
N TYR A 96 15.21 2.17 -27.85
CA TYR A 96 14.82 0.78 -28.04
C TYR A 96 16.01 -0.20 -27.99
N TYR A 97 17.11 0.11 -28.68
CA TYR A 97 18.29 -0.77 -28.68
C TYR A 97 19.07 -0.71 -27.36
N THR A 98 18.96 0.38 -26.61
CA THR A 98 19.43 0.43 -25.22
C THR A 98 18.64 -0.56 -24.35
N ALA A 99 17.30 -0.58 -24.48
CA ALA A 99 16.47 -1.55 -23.77
C ALA A 99 16.78 -3.00 -24.19
N ARG A 100 17.01 -3.27 -25.49
CA ARG A 100 17.41 -4.61 -25.97
C ARG A 100 18.75 -5.07 -25.41
N SER A 101 19.70 -4.16 -25.25
CA SER A 101 21.01 -4.49 -24.65
C SER A 101 20.89 -5.03 -23.22
N TRP A 102 19.84 -4.64 -22.50
CA TRP A 102 19.55 -5.06 -21.13
C TRP A 102 18.68 -6.33 -21.07
N ASP A 103 17.73 -6.45 -21.99
CA ASP A 103 16.84 -7.61 -22.15
C ASP A 103 17.64 -8.91 -22.48
N ASP A 104 18.60 -8.80 -23.40
CA ASP A 104 19.37 -9.93 -23.96
C ASP A 104 20.46 -10.50 -23.02
N GLY A 105 20.77 -9.86 -21.87
CA GLY A 105 21.84 -10.29 -20.95
C GLY A 105 21.56 -11.62 -20.22
N SER A 106 22.58 -12.34 -19.71
CA SER A 106 22.40 -13.64 -19.02
C SER A 106 21.98 -13.51 -17.53
N VAL A 107 21.43 -14.59 -16.95
CA VAL A 107 20.71 -14.65 -15.66
C VAL A 107 21.62 -14.36 -14.45
N SER A 108 21.47 -13.19 -13.82
CA SER A 108 22.06 -12.83 -12.52
C SER A 108 21.21 -11.79 -11.77
N THR A 109 21.48 -11.52 -10.50
CA THR A 109 20.77 -10.52 -9.66
C THR A 109 20.81 -9.09 -10.22
N THR A 110 21.81 -8.75 -11.02
CA THR A 110 21.91 -7.49 -11.77
C THR A 110 20.90 -7.43 -12.92
N LYS A 111 20.43 -8.59 -13.41
CA LYS A 111 19.48 -8.69 -14.52
C LYS A 111 18.06 -8.28 -14.13
N TYR A 112 17.60 -8.53 -12.90
CA TYR A 112 16.26 -8.08 -12.46
C TYR A 112 16.09 -6.57 -12.62
N GLU A 113 17.10 -5.79 -12.23
CA GLU A 113 17.10 -4.33 -12.36
C GLU A 113 17.16 -3.89 -13.83
N TRP A 114 17.96 -4.58 -14.64
CA TRP A 114 18.06 -4.31 -16.08
C TRP A 114 16.78 -4.67 -16.83
N MET A 115 16.10 -5.76 -16.46
CA MET A 115 14.79 -6.14 -17.00
C MET A 115 13.72 -5.10 -16.68
N GLN A 116 13.70 -4.60 -15.44
CA GLN A 116 12.77 -3.53 -15.06
C GLN A 116 13.03 -2.24 -15.83
N ARG A 117 14.31 -1.85 -15.98
CA ARG A 117 14.68 -0.67 -16.77
C ARG A 117 14.38 -0.84 -18.26
N ALA A 118 14.63 -2.02 -18.83
CA ALA A 118 14.29 -2.33 -20.22
C ALA A 118 12.78 -2.26 -20.42
N GLN A 119 12.01 -2.88 -19.53
CA GLN A 119 10.55 -2.83 -19.54
C GLN A 119 10.03 -1.39 -19.45
N GLU A 120 10.61 -0.56 -18.59
CA GLU A 120 10.24 0.86 -18.47
C GLU A 120 10.46 1.61 -19.78
N ILE A 121 11.63 1.42 -20.43
CA ILE A 121 11.90 2.04 -21.73
C ILE A 121 10.93 1.54 -22.81
N TYR A 122 10.65 0.23 -22.86
CA TYR A 122 9.66 -0.29 -23.80
C TYR A 122 8.26 0.28 -23.54
N ARG A 123 7.88 0.49 -22.27
CA ARG A 123 6.59 1.10 -21.89
C ARG A 123 6.48 2.58 -22.25
N GLN A 124 7.60 3.30 -22.39
CA GLN A 124 7.58 4.69 -22.84
C GLN A 124 7.13 4.79 -24.31
N ASN A 125 7.40 3.77 -25.12
CA ASN A 125 6.98 3.69 -26.53
C ASN A 125 6.52 2.25 -26.88
N PRO A 126 5.35 1.80 -26.38
CA PRO A 126 4.93 0.41 -26.47
C PRO A 126 4.72 -0.06 -27.91
N LEU A 127 4.31 0.84 -28.79
CA LEU A 127 3.99 0.58 -30.20
C LEU A 127 5.23 0.58 -31.11
N TYR A 128 6.41 0.81 -30.55
CA TYR A 128 7.64 0.91 -31.30
C TYR A 128 8.25 -0.48 -31.55
N LEU A 129 8.30 -0.92 -32.82
CA LEU A 129 8.81 -2.23 -33.24
C LEU A 129 8.11 -3.38 -32.48
N ASP A 130 8.87 -4.31 -31.88
CA ASP A 130 8.34 -5.45 -31.11
C ASP A 130 8.27 -5.18 -29.59
N SER A 131 8.20 -3.91 -29.17
CA SER A 131 8.26 -3.53 -27.76
C SER A 131 7.15 -4.18 -26.91
N LEU A 132 5.91 -4.30 -27.41
CA LEU A 132 4.82 -5.02 -26.72
C LEU A 132 5.14 -6.51 -26.51
N ASP A 133 5.63 -7.20 -27.54
CA ASP A 133 6.01 -8.61 -27.44
C ASP A 133 7.14 -8.82 -26.44
N ARG A 134 8.08 -7.86 -26.36
CA ARG A 134 9.16 -7.87 -25.38
C ARG A 134 8.67 -7.58 -23.97
N ILE A 135 7.73 -6.65 -23.80
CA ILE A 135 7.07 -6.39 -22.51
C ILE A 135 6.40 -7.67 -22.01
N ALA A 136 5.64 -8.37 -22.84
CA ALA A 136 4.96 -9.61 -22.44
C ALA A 136 5.95 -10.72 -22.02
N LYS A 137 7.07 -10.87 -22.75
CA LYS A 137 8.15 -11.79 -22.38
C LYS A 137 8.85 -11.38 -21.07
N LEU A 138 9.10 -10.08 -20.91
CA LEU A 138 9.72 -9.52 -19.72
C LEU A 138 8.79 -9.63 -18.50
N ASP A 139 7.48 -9.45 -18.62
CA ASP A 139 6.53 -9.64 -17.53
C ASP A 139 6.64 -11.05 -16.96
N THR A 140 6.64 -12.06 -17.83
CA THR A 140 6.83 -13.46 -17.41
C THR A 140 8.19 -13.66 -16.74
N SER A 141 9.25 -13.13 -17.34
CA SER A 141 10.63 -13.28 -16.84
C SER A 141 10.85 -12.57 -15.50
N ILE A 142 10.25 -11.39 -15.32
CA ILE A 142 10.29 -10.59 -14.10
C ILE A 142 9.49 -11.30 -13.01
N GLN A 143 8.32 -11.88 -13.31
CA GLN A 143 7.56 -12.65 -12.32
C GLN A 143 8.35 -13.88 -11.84
N MET A 144 8.97 -14.64 -12.76
CA MET A 144 9.84 -15.77 -12.39
C MET A 144 11.04 -15.32 -11.56
N ALA A 145 11.65 -14.18 -11.90
CA ALA A 145 12.76 -13.61 -11.14
C ALA A 145 12.33 -13.16 -9.74
N LYS A 146 11.15 -12.53 -9.60
CA LYS A 146 10.57 -12.14 -8.31
C LYS A 146 10.34 -13.36 -7.44
N GLU A 147 9.78 -14.44 -7.99
CA GLU A 147 9.57 -15.68 -7.25
C GLU A 147 10.89 -16.29 -6.77
N SER A 148 11.89 -16.37 -7.66
CA SER A 148 13.20 -16.91 -7.31
C SER A 148 13.93 -16.07 -6.24
N LEU A 149 13.85 -14.73 -6.34
CA LEU A 149 14.41 -13.81 -5.35
C LEU A 149 13.68 -13.92 -4.02
N TYR A 150 12.36 -14.05 -4.04
CA TYR A 150 11.53 -14.23 -2.85
C TYR A 150 11.90 -15.51 -2.11
N GLU A 151 11.97 -16.65 -2.81
CA GLU A 151 12.41 -17.93 -2.20
C GLU A 151 13.85 -17.86 -1.67
N ALA A 152 14.75 -17.16 -2.37
CA ALA A 152 16.11 -16.95 -1.89
C ALA A 152 16.14 -16.10 -0.61
N ALA A 153 15.36 -15.02 -0.54
CA ALA A 153 15.27 -14.14 0.61
C ALA A 153 14.68 -14.84 1.84
N VAL A 154 13.66 -15.68 1.67
CA VAL A 154 13.13 -16.54 2.74
C VAL A 154 14.23 -17.48 3.25
N ARG A 155 14.95 -18.17 2.36
CA ARG A 155 16.06 -19.06 2.75
C ARG A 155 17.19 -18.33 3.48
N ASP A 156 17.54 -17.12 3.04
CA ASP A 156 18.54 -16.29 3.72
C ASP A 156 18.09 -15.94 5.14
N GLY A 157 16.83 -15.53 5.29
CA GLY A 157 16.25 -15.20 6.59
C GLY A 157 16.14 -16.41 7.52
N GLU A 158 15.75 -17.59 7.02
CA GLU A 158 15.78 -18.85 7.76
C GLU A 158 17.20 -19.26 8.19
N SER A 159 18.21 -18.91 7.37
CA SER A 159 19.62 -19.15 7.67
C SER A 159 20.24 -18.12 8.62
N GLY A 160 19.49 -17.12 9.07
CA GLY A 160 19.96 -16.04 9.95
C GLY A 160 20.71 -14.91 9.24
N ARG A 161 20.70 -14.87 7.90
CA ARG A 161 21.23 -13.76 7.08
C ARG A 161 20.17 -12.67 6.92
N TYR A 162 19.80 -12.04 8.04
CA TYR A 162 18.66 -11.13 8.09
C TYR A 162 18.87 -9.84 7.28
N SER A 163 20.09 -9.31 7.25
CA SER A 163 20.41 -8.09 6.51
C SER A 163 20.30 -8.32 4.99
N GLU A 164 20.79 -9.47 4.49
CA GLU A 164 20.66 -9.88 3.09
C GLU A 164 19.21 -10.17 2.69
N ALA A 165 18.47 -10.86 3.56
CA ALA A 165 17.04 -11.12 3.37
C ALA A 165 16.25 -9.81 3.28
N ARG A 166 16.43 -8.88 4.22
CA ARG A 166 15.77 -7.56 4.21
C ARG A 166 16.08 -6.78 2.95
N SER A 167 17.35 -6.71 2.55
CA SER A 167 17.75 -6.02 1.31
C SER A 167 17.00 -6.57 0.09
N THR A 168 16.80 -7.89 0.03
CA THR A 168 16.08 -8.53 -1.07
C THR A 168 14.56 -8.28 -0.98
N PHE A 169 13.95 -8.37 0.20
CA PHE A 169 12.52 -8.07 0.38
C PHE A 169 12.18 -6.61 0.12
N ASP A 170 13.06 -5.67 0.49
CA ASP A 170 12.91 -4.25 0.18
C ASP A 170 12.87 -4.01 -1.35
N ARG A 171 13.74 -4.71 -2.11
CA ARG A 171 13.74 -4.68 -3.58
C ARG A 171 12.52 -5.33 -4.22
N LEU A 172 11.88 -6.28 -3.53
CA LEU A 172 10.65 -6.95 -4.00
C LEU A 172 9.40 -6.08 -3.77
N GLY A 173 9.45 -5.13 -2.83
CA GLY A 173 8.36 -4.19 -2.57
C GLY A 173 7.08 -4.90 -2.13
N ASP A 174 5.98 -4.65 -2.85
CA ASP A 174 4.65 -5.22 -2.55
C ASP A 174 4.44 -6.62 -3.15
N TYR A 175 5.50 -7.34 -3.53
CA TYR A 175 5.38 -8.71 -4.03
C TYR A 175 5.07 -9.68 -2.88
N LYS A 176 3.90 -10.32 -2.91
CA LYS A 176 3.42 -11.22 -1.82
C LYS A 176 3.47 -10.49 -0.46
N ASP A 177 3.97 -11.16 0.56
CA ASP A 177 4.18 -10.69 1.93
C ASP A 177 5.62 -10.18 2.18
N SER A 178 6.29 -9.69 1.13
CA SER A 178 7.67 -9.20 1.23
C SER A 178 7.82 -8.07 2.25
N ARG A 179 6.80 -7.21 2.39
CA ARG A 179 6.81 -6.10 3.34
C ARG A 179 6.74 -6.57 4.79
N GLU A 180 5.93 -7.59 5.04
CA GLU A 180 5.82 -8.27 6.33
C GLU A 180 7.13 -8.99 6.66
N TYR A 181 7.72 -9.70 5.70
CA TYR A 181 9.03 -10.35 5.85
C TYR A 181 10.16 -9.34 6.12
N TYR A 182 10.17 -8.19 5.43
CA TYR A 182 11.14 -7.12 5.68
C TYR A 182 11.07 -6.62 7.13
N GLN A 183 9.86 -6.38 7.65
CA GLN A 183 9.67 -5.95 9.04
C GLN A 183 10.06 -7.07 10.01
N TYR A 184 9.63 -8.29 9.72
CA TYR A 184 9.90 -9.48 10.52
C TYR A 184 11.39 -9.75 10.70
N TYR A 185 12.15 -9.79 9.61
CA TYR A 185 13.60 -10.03 9.68
C TYR A 185 14.36 -8.84 10.27
N GLY A 186 13.81 -7.63 10.22
CA GLY A 186 14.34 -6.50 10.99
C GLY A 186 14.22 -6.71 12.49
N ILE A 187 13.08 -7.19 12.97
CA ILE A 187 12.90 -7.50 14.39
C ILE A 187 13.76 -8.70 14.81
N ARG A 188 13.94 -9.71 13.95
CA ARG A 188 14.83 -10.86 14.21
C ARG A 188 16.30 -10.48 14.40
N GLU A 189 16.79 -9.50 13.64
CA GLU A 189 18.17 -9.00 13.76
C GLU A 189 18.38 -8.27 15.10
N GLU A 190 17.41 -7.45 15.49
CA GLU A 190 17.42 -6.73 16.76
C GLU A 190 17.21 -7.68 17.96
N GLU A 191 16.36 -8.70 17.83
CA GLU A 191 16.17 -9.78 18.80
C GLU A 191 17.50 -10.48 19.12
N ALA A 192 18.25 -10.86 18.09
CA ALA A 192 19.53 -11.54 18.26
C ALA A 192 20.54 -10.66 19.02
N THR A 193 20.53 -9.35 18.75
CA THR A 193 21.41 -8.37 19.41
C THR A 193 21.02 -8.18 20.87
N ALA A 194 19.74 -7.90 21.16
CA ALA A 194 19.24 -7.65 22.51
C ALA A 194 19.45 -8.85 23.44
N ILE A 195 19.26 -10.08 22.93
CA ILE A 195 19.53 -11.31 23.69
C ILE A 195 21.04 -11.47 23.95
N ALA A 196 21.89 -11.21 22.94
CA ALA A 196 23.34 -11.37 23.09
C ALA A 196 23.94 -10.38 24.10
N GLU A 197 23.39 -9.17 24.18
CA GLU A 197 23.81 -8.13 25.13
C GLU A 197 23.19 -8.29 26.53
N ALA A 198 22.27 -9.25 26.70
CA ALA A 198 21.46 -9.41 27.90
C ALA A 198 20.73 -8.11 28.31
N ASP A 199 20.24 -7.36 27.30
CA ASP A 199 19.49 -6.13 27.49
C ASP A 199 17.99 -6.42 27.61
N GLN A 200 17.48 -6.39 28.85
CA GLN A 200 16.06 -6.64 29.12
C GLN A 200 15.13 -5.61 28.48
N ASP A 201 15.50 -4.32 28.53
CA ASP A 201 14.66 -3.25 27.98
C ASP A 201 14.54 -3.43 26.46
N GLY A 202 15.65 -3.74 25.79
CA GLY A 202 15.67 -4.12 24.37
C GLY A 202 14.85 -5.37 24.04
N VAL A 203 14.97 -6.43 24.85
CA VAL A 203 14.18 -7.67 24.65
C VAL A 203 12.66 -7.41 24.78
N LEU A 204 12.24 -6.58 25.74
CA LEU A 204 10.83 -6.21 25.92
C LEU A 204 10.29 -5.30 24.82
N ASP A 205 11.13 -4.39 24.28
CA ASP A 205 10.77 -3.59 23.10
C ASP A 205 10.53 -4.48 21.87
N VAL A 206 11.47 -5.40 21.61
CA VAL A 206 11.36 -6.41 20.54
C VAL A 206 10.09 -7.25 20.71
N ALA A 207 9.80 -7.74 21.92
CA ALA A 207 8.58 -8.50 22.20
C ALA A 207 7.29 -7.70 21.95
N SER A 208 7.31 -6.40 22.29
CA SER A 208 6.18 -5.49 22.06
C SER A 208 5.95 -5.24 20.57
N ARG A 209 7.03 -5.14 19.78
CA ARG A 209 6.94 -5.00 18.32
C ARG A 209 6.42 -6.27 17.66
N TYR A 210 6.89 -7.45 18.06
CA TYR A 210 6.31 -8.72 17.60
C TYR A 210 4.82 -8.82 17.89
N SER A 211 4.36 -8.38 19.08
CA SER A 211 2.94 -8.43 19.45
C SER A 211 2.02 -7.58 18.57
N ARG A 212 2.58 -6.61 17.81
CA ARG A 212 1.82 -5.74 16.90
C ARG A 212 1.69 -6.31 15.49
N ILE A 213 2.49 -7.32 15.14
CA ILE A 213 2.54 -7.91 13.81
C ILE A 213 1.84 -9.27 13.84
N LYS A 214 0.81 -9.44 13.00
CA LYS A 214 0.10 -10.72 12.83
C LYS A 214 0.71 -11.53 11.69
N PHE A 215 1.95 -11.97 11.85
CA PHE A 215 2.72 -12.65 10.81
C PHE A 215 3.57 -13.79 11.38
N LEU A 216 3.62 -14.94 10.70
CA LEU A 216 4.37 -16.13 11.13
C LEU A 216 4.22 -16.44 12.64
N ASP A 217 5.34 -16.63 13.33
CA ASP A 217 5.43 -17.00 14.75
C ASP A 217 5.62 -15.78 15.67
N CYS A 218 5.25 -14.57 15.22
CA CYS A 218 5.44 -13.34 16.01
C CYS A 218 4.77 -13.41 17.38
N ALA A 219 3.55 -13.98 17.46
CA ALA A 219 2.83 -14.11 18.73
C ALA A 219 3.56 -15.04 19.72
N ASP A 220 4.02 -16.19 19.23
CA ASP A 220 4.76 -17.17 20.05
C ASP A 220 6.13 -16.63 20.48
N ARG A 221 6.83 -15.94 19.57
CA ARG A 221 8.08 -15.23 19.90
C ARG A 221 7.89 -14.14 20.93
N ALA A 222 6.85 -13.33 20.81
CA ALA A 222 6.55 -12.29 21.76
C ALA A 222 6.33 -12.86 23.18
N ALA A 223 5.64 -14.00 23.29
CA ALA A 223 5.48 -14.71 24.55
C ALA A 223 6.83 -15.26 25.07
N LEU A 224 7.62 -15.89 24.20
CA LEU A 224 8.94 -16.43 24.55
C LEU A 224 9.92 -15.35 25.04
N LEU A 225 9.94 -14.18 24.40
CA LEU A 225 10.83 -13.08 24.76
C LEU A 225 10.49 -12.46 26.11
N LYS A 226 9.21 -12.43 26.50
CA LYS A 226 8.81 -12.02 27.86
C LYS A 226 9.41 -12.95 28.91
N VAL A 227 9.37 -14.27 28.66
CA VAL A 227 10.01 -15.26 29.55
C VAL A 227 11.53 -15.06 29.58
N LYS A 228 12.18 -14.83 28.43
CA LYS A 228 13.62 -14.56 28.38
C LYS A 228 14.01 -13.26 29.11
N ALA A 229 13.17 -12.23 29.07
CA ALA A 229 13.39 -11.01 29.83
C ALA A 229 13.43 -11.28 31.34
N ASP A 230 12.51 -12.12 31.84
CA ASP A 230 12.49 -12.56 33.23
C ASP A 230 13.73 -13.41 33.59
N GLU A 231 14.18 -14.28 32.68
CA GLU A 231 15.41 -15.08 32.84
C GLU A 231 16.67 -14.20 32.94
N ILE A 232 16.78 -13.13 32.12
CA ILE A 232 17.90 -12.17 32.18
C ILE A 232 17.98 -11.55 33.57
N VAL A 233 16.84 -11.10 34.12
CA VAL A 233 16.76 -10.53 35.47
C VAL A 233 17.18 -11.56 36.51
N ALA A 234 16.63 -12.76 36.46
CA ALA A 234 16.95 -13.83 37.40
C ALA A 234 18.45 -14.18 37.41
N ASN A 235 19.08 -14.28 36.23
CA ASN A 235 20.51 -14.55 36.09
C ASN A 235 21.36 -13.42 36.69
N LYS A 236 20.95 -12.16 36.54
CA LYS A 236 21.64 -11.01 37.15
C LYS A 236 21.54 -11.01 38.68
N TYR A 237 20.41 -11.38 39.25
CA TYR A 237 20.31 -11.57 40.70
C TYR A 237 21.12 -12.75 41.22
N ALA A 238 21.24 -13.84 40.44
CA ALA A 238 22.15 -14.93 40.77
C ALA A 238 23.63 -14.49 40.76
N GLU A 239 24.03 -13.65 39.79
CA GLU A 239 25.36 -13.02 39.76
C GLU A 239 25.59 -12.13 40.99
N ALA A 240 24.61 -11.30 41.36
CA ALA A 240 24.68 -10.48 42.57
C ALA A 240 24.83 -11.33 43.84
N ALA A 241 24.10 -12.44 43.95
CA ALA A 241 24.23 -13.38 45.07
C ALA A 241 25.64 -14.00 45.16
N ALA A 242 26.24 -14.40 44.04
CA ALA A 242 27.60 -14.91 44.01
C ALA A 242 28.64 -13.86 44.45
N LEU A 243 28.50 -12.60 44.00
CA LEU A 243 29.36 -11.49 44.43
C LEU A 243 29.24 -11.20 45.93
N ILE A 244 28.04 -11.28 46.48
CA ILE A 244 27.78 -11.17 47.92
C ILE A 244 28.51 -12.29 48.68
N ASP A 245 28.52 -13.50 48.13
CA ASP A 245 29.25 -14.63 48.72
C ASP A 245 30.76 -14.49 48.68
N GLU A 246 31.31 -13.92 47.61
CA GLU A 246 32.71 -13.52 47.49
C GLU A 246 33.06 -12.28 48.33
N GLY A 247 32.07 -11.60 48.91
CA GLY A 247 32.26 -10.40 49.74
C GLY A 247 32.43 -9.09 48.95
N LYS A 248 32.12 -9.07 47.66
CA LYS A 248 32.16 -7.90 46.76
C LYS A 248 30.82 -7.15 46.75
N CYS A 249 30.41 -6.66 47.92
CA CYS A 249 29.08 -6.06 48.14
C CYS A 249 28.80 -4.82 47.27
N GLU A 250 29.80 -3.96 47.01
CA GLU A 250 29.63 -2.79 46.15
C GLU A 250 29.33 -3.13 44.69
N GLU A 251 29.90 -4.25 44.18
CA GLU A 251 29.64 -4.72 42.82
C GLU A 251 28.22 -5.32 42.72
N ALA A 252 27.78 -6.05 43.74
CA ALA A 252 26.42 -6.55 43.84
C ALA A 252 25.38 -5.41 43.93
N GLU A 253 25.66 -4.34 44.69
CA GLU A 253 24.79 -3.17 44.77
C GLU A 253 24.60 -2.49 43.41
N LYS A 254 25.62 -2.47 42.54
CA LYS A 254 25.50 -1.91 41.17
C LYS A 254 24.52 -2.71 40.32
N ILE A 255 24.53 -4.04 40.43
CA ILE A 255 23.59 -4.91 39.71
C ILE A 255 22.16 -4.64 40.19
N VAL A 256 21.93 -4.63 41.50
CA VAL A 256 20.61 -4.38 42.09
C VAL A 256 20.11 -2.96 41.80
N ALA A 257 20.99 -1.96 41.71
CA ALA A 257 20.61 -0.60 41.35
C ALA A 257 20.10 -0.49 39.90
N VAL A 258 20.66 -1.28 38.97
CA VAL A 258 20.26 -1.27 37.56
C VAL A 258 19.02 -2.13 37.32
N PHE A 259 18.98 -3.34 37.89
CA PHE A 259 17.89 -4.31 37.65
C PHE A 259 16.77 -4.25 38.70
N GLY A 260 16.96 -3.54 39.82
CA GLY A 260 15.94 -3.35 40.84
C GLY A 260 14.80 -2.42 40.43
N LYS A 261 14.98 -1.64 39.36
CA LYS A 261 13.92 -0.83 38.75
C LYS A 261 12.78 -1.69 38.15
N TYR A 262 13.00 -2.99 37.94
CA TYR A 262 12.03 -3.91 37.35
C TYR A 262 11.10 -4.61 38.37
N GLY A 263 11.04 -4.11 39.61
CA GLY A 263 9.98 -4.46 40.57
C GLY A 263 9.98 -5.92 41.05
N ASN A 264 11.14 -6.55 41.16
CA ASN A 264 11.27 -7.94 41.60
C ASN A 264 11.28 -8.06 43.13
N GLU A 265 10.55 -9.02 43.70
CA GLU A 265 10.54 -9.38 45.14
C GLU A 265 11.94 -9.73 45.69
N GLN A 266 12.93 -9.98 44.83
CA GLN A 266 14.30 -10.24 45.20
C GLN A 266 15.12 -8.98 45.58
N VAL A 267 14.65 -7.77 45.25
CA VAL A 267 15.35 -6.51 45.58
C VAL A 267 15.52 -6.35 47.10
N PRO A 268 14.44 -6.43 47.92
CA PRO A 268 14.58 -6.31 49.37
C PRO A 268 15.43 -7.43 49.97
N ALA A 269 15.28 -8.66 49.47
CA ALA A 269 16.05 -9.82 49.93
C ALA A 269 17.57 -9.68 49.67
N THR A 270 17.95 -9.12 48.51
CA THR A 270 19.35 -8.96 48.13
C THR A 270 20.02 -7.84 48.93
N TYR A 271 19.33 -6.72 49.15
CA TYR A 271 19.82 -5.66 50.05
C TYR A 271 19.97 -6.13 51.50
N TYR A 272 19.07 -7.00 51.98
CA TYR A 272 19.21 -7.62 53.29
C TYR A 272 20.45 -8.53 53.36
N ALA A 273 20.71 -9.34 52.33
CA ALA A 273 21.90 -10.19 52.26
C ALA A 273 23.21 -9.38 52.21
N ILE A 274 23.23 -8.25 51.50
CA ILE A 274 24.33 -7.28 51.50
C ILE A 274 24.54 -6.72 52.90
N GLY A 275 23.46 -6.32 53.58
CA GLY A 275 23.47 -5.87 54.98
C GLY A 275 24.10 -6.89 55.92
N GLU A 276 23.78 -8.18 55.77
CA GLU A 276 24.34 -9.26 56.59
C GLU A 276 25.84 -9.45 56.35
N LYS A 277 26.35 -9.22 55.14
CA LYS A 277 27.79 -9.27 54.85
C LYS A 277 28.53 -8.07 55.44
N TYR A 278 28.00 -6.85 55.29
CA TYR A 278 28.59 -5.66 55.93
C TYR A 278 28.56 -5.76 57.46
N LEU A 279 27.48 -6.31 58.02
CA LEU A 279 27.35 -6.60 59.45
C LEU A 279 28.48 -7.53 59.95
N LYS A 280 28.80 -8.59 59.18
CA LYS A 280 29.90 -9.51 59.50
C LYS A 280 31.29 -8.88 59.38
N LYS A 281 31.45 -7.85 58.53
CA LYS A 281 32.68 -7.07 58.39
C LYS A 281 32.78 -5.90 59.38
N GLU A 282 31.78 -5.72 60.24
CA GLU A 282 31.68 -4.61 61.21
C GLU A 282 31.63 -3.22 60.54
N GLU A 283 31.18 -3.16 59.28
CA GLU A 283 30.99 -1.92 58.52
C GLU A 283 29.58 -1.36 58.77
N TRP A 284 29.35 -0.88 59.99
CA TRP A 284 28.00 -0.60 60.51
C TRP A 284 27.19 0.40 59.70
N GLY A 285 27.82 1.48 59.20
CA GLY A 285 27.15 2.49 58.38
C GLY A 285 26.66 1.94 57.04
N ALA A 286 27.47 1.11 56.37
CA ALA A 286 27.10 0.44 55.14
C ALA A 286 26.01 -0.63 55.38
N ALA A 287 26.08 -1.36 56.50
CA ALA A 287 25.05 -2.31 56.89
C ALA A 287 23.69 -1.63 57.13
N ILE A 288 23.65 -0.49 57.85
CA ILE A 288 22.42 0.28 58.07
C ILE A 288 21.82 0.75 56.74
N ALA A 289 22.65 1.32 55.86
CA ALA A 289 22.19 1.79 54.55
C ALA A 289 21.60 0.65 53.70
N ALA A 290 22.22 -0.53 53.72
CA ALA A 290 21.71 -1.71 53.01
C ALA A 290 20.39 -2.22 53.61
N TYR A 291 20.26 -2.35 54.94
CA TYR A 291 19.00 -2.78 55.57
C TYR A 291 17.86 -1.76 55.42
N GLN A 292 18.17 -0.47 55.31
CA GLN A 292 17.15 0.54 55.01
C GLN A 292 16.58 0.35 53.60
N LYS A 293 17.44 0.02 52.62
CA LYS A 293 17.02 -0.31 51.25
C LYS A 293 16.26 -1.65 51.16
N SER A 294 16.26 -2.49 52.20
CA SER A 294 15.51 -3.75 52.23
C SER A 294 14.06 -3.63 52.74
N GLU A 295 13.54 -2.42 52.96
CA GLU A 295 12.11 -2.14 53.22
C GLU A 295 11.39 -3.11 54.19
N LYS A 296 12.02 -3.42 55.33
CA LYS A 296 11.53 -4.34 56.38
C LYS A 296 11.54 -5.84 56.04
N TYR A 297 12.18 -6.25 54.95
CA TYR A 297 12.39 -7.66 54.65
C TYR A 297 13.15 -8.36 55.79
N GLY A 298 12.68 -9.53 56.22
CA GLY A 298 13.26 -10.29 57.34
C GLY A 298 13.15 -9.56 58.69
N ASP A 299 14.24 -9.54 59.45
CA ASP A 299 14.36 -8.80 60.71
C ASP A 299 15.14 -7.48 60.54
N ALA A 300 15.15 -6.89 59.33
CA ALA A 300 15.93 -5.70 58.99
C ALA A 300 15.79 -4.55 60.01
N GLU A 301 14.59 -4.29 60.54
CA GLU A 301 14.38 -3.27 61.57
C GLU A 301 15.15 -3.59 62.88
N ASN A 302 15.22 -4.87 63.25
CA ASN A 302 16.01 -5.31 64.40
C ASN A 302 17.51 -5.26 64.11
N ARG A 303 17.94 -5.57 62.88
CA ARG A 303 19.34 -5.47 62.45
C ARG A 303 19.82 -4.02 62.37
N ILE A 304 18.97 -3.11 61.89
CA ILE A 304 19.20 -1.66 61.94
C ILE A 304 19.37 -1.21 63.39
N ARG A 305 18.47 -1.60 64.30
CA ARG A 305 18.58 -1.31 65.74
C ARG A 305 19.87 -1.87 66.35
N TYR A 306 20.27 -3.07 65.96
CA TYR A 306 21.52 -3.69 66.40
C TYR A 306 22.77 -2.93 65.91
N CYS A 307 22.83 -2.58 64.63
CA CYS A 307 23.92 -1.75 64.09
C CYS A 307 23.97 -0.36 64.75
N PHE A 308 22.82 0.28 64.98
CA PHE A 308 22.75 1.56 65.70
C PHE A 308 23.29 1.44 67.13
N MET A 309 22.88 0.39 67.87
CA MET A 309 23.44 0.10 69.20
C MET A 309 24.96 -0.08 69.15
N ARG A 310 25.52 -0.74 68.13
CA ARG A 310 26.98 -0.94 67.97
C ARG A 310 27.74 0.32 67.54
N THR A 311 27.16 1.15 66.66
CA THR A 311 27.73 2.47 66.33
C THR A 311 27.73 3.38 67.54
N GLU A 312 26.67 3.33 68.35
CA GLU A 312 26.60 4.07 69.62
C GLU A 312 27.54 3.46 70.67
N GLU A 313 27.75 2.15 70.72
CA GLU A 313 28.76 1.51 71.58
C GLU A 313 30.20 1.98 71.26
N SER A 314 30.53 2.19 69.98
CA SER A 314 31.79 2.83 69.57
C SER A 314 31.85 4.33 69.87
N SER A 315 30.69 4.95 70.13
CA SER A 315 30.55 6.36 70.56
C SER A 315 30.44 6.50 72.10
N LEU A 316 30.25 5.38 72.81
CA LEU A 316 30.02 5.26 74.26
C LEU A 316 31.34 5.03 75.02
N GLU A 317 32.43 5.67 74.59
CA GLU A 317 33.55 5.96 75.48
C GLU A 317 33.24 7.07 76.50
N ASN A 318 32.00 7.58 76.57
CA ASN A 318 31.58 8.54 77.60
C ASN A 318 30.43 8.04 78.47
N ASP A 319 30.77 7.76 79.73
CA ASP A 319 29.92 7.31 80.83
C ASP A 319 28.83 8.33 81.21
N ASN A 320 27.59 8.17 80.70
CA ASN A 320 26.44 8.82 81.32
C ASN A 320 25.20 7.91 81.38
N ALA A 321 24.97 7.31 82.56
CA ALA A 321 23.92 6.32 82.82
C ALA A 321 22.48 6.88 82.71
N ASP A 322 22.30 8.20 82.77
CA ASP A 322 20.97 8.83 82.78
C ASP A 322 20.32 8.89 81.37
N GLU A 323 21.10 8.90 80.28
CA GLU A 323 20.55 8.81 78.91
C GLU A 323 20.13 7.37 78.55
N VAL A 324 20.79 6.36 79.12
CA VAL A 324 20.46 4.93 78.92
C VAL A 324 19.10 4.58 79.54
N ILE A 325 18.77 5.16 80.70
CA ILE A 325 17.48 4.97 81.37
C ILE A 325 16.35 5.72 80.64
N ALA A 326 16.62 6.89 80.08
CA ALA A 326 15.65 7.66 79.29
C ALA A 326 15.29 6.95 77.95
N LEU A 327 16.23 6.21 77.37
CA LEU A 327 16.01 5.43 76.14
C LEU A 327 15.20 4.14 76.40
N ALA A 328 15.46 3.45 77.51
CA ALA A 328 14.66 2.30 77.96
C ALA A 328 13.21 2.67 78.31
N ALA A 329 12.97 3.89 78.81
CA ALA A 329 11.64 4.39 79.12
C ALA A 329 10.81 4.71 77.86
N ARG A 330 11.43 5.08 76.73
CA ARG A 330 10.73 5.34 75.46
C ARG A 330 10.19 4.08 74.77
N PHE A 331 10.77 2.90 75.02
CA PHE A 331 10.28 1.63 74.47
C PHE A 331 9.09 1.02 75.25
N ARG A 332 8.74 1.57 76.42
CA ARG A 332 7.67 1.04 77.30
C ARG A 332 6.26 1.56 76.97
N VAL A 333 6.12 2.51 76.04
CA VAL A 333 4.84 3.20 75.74
C VAL A 333 4.19 2.74 74.42
N MET A 334 4.85 1.94 73.57
CA MET A 334 4.25 1.45 72.30
C MET A 334 3.54 0.09 72.38
N ALA A 335 3.26 -0.44 73.58
CA ALA A 335 2.46 -1.67 73.77
C ALA A 335 1.03 -1.42 74.28
N TYR A 336 0.59 -0.15 74.36
CA TYR A 336 -0.73 0.25 74.84
C TYR A 336 -1.50 1.03 73.78
N VAL A 337 -2.04 0.33 72.78
CA VAL A 337 -3.19 0.83 72.01
C VAL A 337 -4.14 -0.33 71.73
N ASN A 338 -5.39 -0.14 72.17
CA ASN A 338 -6.60 -0.94 71.94
C ASN A 338 -6.84 -2.17 72.83
N THR A 339 -7.67 -2.02 73.88
CA THR A 339 -9.10 -2.37 73.82
C THR A 339 -9.82 -2.10 75.14
N GLU A 340 -11.00 -1.50 75.03
CA GLU A 340 -12.08 -1.49 76.01
C GLU A 340 -12.60 -2.91 76.22
N GLU A 341 -12.22 -3.61 77.30
CA GLU A 341 -12.94 -4.81 77.76
C GLU A 341 -12.57 -5.11 79.22
N GLY A 342 -13.47 -4.74 80.14
CA GLY A 342 -13.39 -4.95 81.59
C GLY A 342 -13.51 -6.41 82.04
N ILE A 343 -12.90 -7.36 81.33
CA ILE A 343 -12.97 -8.80 81.64
C ILE A 343 -11.56 -9.40 81.91
N VAL A 344 -10.48 -8.67 81.59
CA VAL A 344 -9.10 -9.09 81.93
C VAL A 344 -8.64 -8.62 83.32
N GLY A 345 -9.55 -8.04 84.13
CA GLY A 345 -9.30 -7.84 85.57
C GLY A 345 -8.99 -9.14 86.33
N ILE A 346 -9.31 -10.30 85.74
CA ILE A 346 -9.13 -11.63 86.32
C ILE A 346 -7.66 -12.11 86.27
N ALA A 347 -6.87 -11.64 85.30
CA ALA A 347 -5.44 -11.96 85.22
C ALA A 347 -4.60 -11.07 86.16
N GLU A 348 -4.99 -9.80 86.33
CA GLU A 348 -4.33 -8.91 87.29
C GLU A 348 -4.80 -9.19 88.74
N GLN A 349 -5.99 -9.77 88.95
CA GLN A 349 -6.39 -10.35 90.24
C GLN A 349 -5.51 -11.53 90.67
N HIS A 350 -5.04 -12.36 89.74
CA HIS A 350 -4.07 -13.42 90.06
C HIS A 350 -2.72 -12.85 90.53
N ARG A 351 -2.33 -11.68 90.01
CA ARG A 351 -1.13 -10.96 90.46
C ARG A 351 -1.32 -10.31 91.83
N ILE A 352 -2.52 -9.78 92.11
CA ILE A 352 -2.89 -9.27 93.44
C ILE A 352 -3.00 -10.42 94.46
N LEU A 353 -3.46 -11.61 94.03
CA LEU A 353 -3.47 -12.85 94.82
C LEU A 353 -2.05 -13.31 95.18
N ASP A 354 -1.10 -13.28 94.23
CA ASP A 354 0.32 -13.58 94.48
C ASP A 354 0.96 -12.55 95.45
N ILE A 355 0.58 -11.28 95.37
CA ILE A 355 1.05 -10.22 96.28
C ILE A 355 0.45 -10.39 97.69
N ALA A 356 -0.83 -10.75 97.81
CA ALA A 356 -1.49 -11.01 99.09
C ALA A 356 -0.92 -12.26 99.80
N GLN A 357 -0.51 -13.27 99.02
CA GLN A 357 0.15 -14.48 99.53
C GLN A 357 1.56 -14.18 100.08
N GLN A 358 2.24 -13.16 99.55
CA GLN A 358 3.53 -12.69 100.06
C GLN A 358 3.42 -11.79 101.31
N GLN A 359 2.26 -11.19 101.57
CA GLN A 359 2.07 -10.24 102.69
C GLN A 359 1.47 -10.84 103.98
N ASN A 360 1.23 -12.16 104.03
CA ASN A 360 0.81 -12.90 105.23
C ASN A 360 -0.45 -12.34 105.95
N ASP A 361 -1.35 -11.68 105.23
CA ASP A 361 -2.68 -11.29 105.70
C ASP A 361 -3.71 -12.37 105.35
N MET A 362 -3.86 -13.35 106.24
CA MET A 362 -4.67 -14.54 106.00
C MET A 362 -6.19 -14.31 106.11
N GLU A 363 -6.63 -13.18 106.66
CA GLU A 363 -8.05 -12.87 106.88
C GLU A 363 -8.70 -12.24 105.62
N SER A 364 -7.95 -11.42 104.88
CA SER A 364 -8.37 -10.84 103.59
C SER A 364 -8.31 -11.86 102.42
N TYR A 365 -7.38 -12.84 102.50
CA TYR A 365 -7.20 -13.92 101.52
C TYR A 365 -8.38 -14.91 101.49
N LEU A 366 -8.98 -15.19 102.65
CA LEU A 366 -10.08 -16.16 102.78
C LEU A 366 -11.44 -15.56 102.32
N ASP A 367 -11.62 -14.24 102.41
CA ASP A 367 -12.82 -13.54 101.92
C ASP A 367 -12.78 -13.29 100.40
N CYS A 368 -11.61 -12.99 99.83
CA CYS A 368 -11.46 -12.83 98.38
C CYS A 368 -11.54 -14.16 97.60
N ALA A 369 -10.99 -15.25 98.13
CA ALA A 369 -11.08 -16.57 97.49
C ALA A 369 -12.52 -17.14 97.52
N LYS A 370 -13.26 -16.97 98.63
CA LYS A 370 -14.68 -17.34 98.71
C LYS A 370 -15.57 -16.49 97.81
N CYS A 371 -15.26 -15.21 97.65
CA CYS A 371 -15.94 -14.36 96.65
C CYS A 371 -15.62 -14.78 95.22
N ALA A 372 -14.37 -15.16 94.92
CA ALA A 372 -13.99 -15.64 93.60
C ALA A 372 -14.70 -16.95 93.23
N ASP A 373 -14.77 -17.92 94.14
CA ASP A 373 -15.46 -19.20 93.90
C ASP A 373 -17.00 -19.04 93.82
N ALA A 374 -17.59 -18.17 94.65
CA ALA A 374 -19.04 -17.88 94.58
C ALA A 374 -19.42 -17.10 93.30
N LEU A 375 -18.56 -16.18 92.83
CA LEU A 375 -18.74 -15.48 91.56
C LEU A 375 -18.53 -16.43 90.37
N ARG A 376 -17.61 -17.39 90.47
CA ARG A 376 -17.38 -18.42 89.45
C ARG A 376 -18.58 -19.35 89.32
N ALA A 377 -19.11 -19.87 90.42
CA ALA A 377 -20.31 -20.71 90.43
C ALA A 377 -21.54 -19.98 89.86
N LYS A 378 -21.68 -18.69 90.16
CA LYS A 378 -22.75 -17.84 89.62
C LYS A 378 -22.55 -17.49 88.15
N ALA A 379 -21.31 -17.30 87.71
CA ALA A 379 -20.97 -17.13 86.30
C ALA A 379 -21.28 -18.41 85.50
N ASP A 380 -20.97 -19.59 86.05
CA ASP A 380 -21.26 -20.88 85.42
C ASP A 380 -22.79 -21.12 85.32
N GLU A 381 -23.58 -20.75 86.35
CA GLU A 381 -25.05 -20.81 86.31
C GLU A 381 -25.66 -19.86 85.27
N ILE A 382 -25.13 -18.64 85.16
CA ILE A 382 -25.56 -17.66 84.14
C ILE A 382 -25.22 -18.15 82.73
N VAL A 383 -24.03 -18.72 82.54
CA VAL A 383 -23.58 -19.25 81.23
C VAL A 383 -24.43 -20.45 80.81
N GLU A 384 -24.78 -21.37 81.72
CA GLU A 384 -25.68 -22.49 81.41
C GLU A 384 -27.10 -22.02 81.04
N SER A 385 -27.62 -21.01 81.75
CA SER A 385 -28.92 -20.39 81.40
C SER A 385 -28.89 -19.73 80.01
N LYS A 386 -27.79 -19.05 79.67
CA LYS A 386 -27.58 -18.43 78.35
C LYS A 386 -27.43 -19.47 77.23
N TYR A 387 -26.85 -20.63 77.51
CA TYR A 387 -26.82 -21.74 76.55
C TYR A 387 -28.21 -22.32 76.28
N ALA A 388 -29.05 -22.46 77.30
CA ALA A 388 -30.44 -22.88 77.11
C ALA A 388 -31.23 -21.87 76.24
N GLU A 389 -31.00 -20.57 76.43
CA GLU A 389 -31.57 -19.49 75.60
C GLU A 389 -31.13 -19.60 74.12
N ILE A 390 -29.84 -19.84 73.88
CA ILE A 390 -29.30 -20.05 72.51
C ILE A 390 -29.97 -21.24 71.82
N VAL A 391 -30.14 -22.36 72.50
CA VAL A 391 -30.80 -23.56 71.92
C VAL A 391 -32.24 -23.25 71.50
N VAL A 392 -32.99 -22.51 72.33
CA VAL A 392 -34.36 -22.09 72.01
C VAL A 392 -34.36 -21.16 70.80
N LEU A 393 -33.53 -20.12 70.79
CA LEU A 393 -33.44 -19.17 69.68
C LEU A 393 -33.07 -19.86 68.36
N VAL A 394 -32.14 -20.81 68.38
CA VAL A 394 -31.77 -21.61 67.20
C VAL A 394 -32.93 -22.49 66.73
N SER A 395 -33.70 -23.09 67.66
CA SER A 395 -34.87 -23.89 67.31
C SER A 395 -36.02 -23.08 66.70
N GLU A 396 -36.10 -21.78 67.06
CA GLU A 396 -37.04 -20.82 66.50
C GLU A 396 -36.53 -20.15 65.21
N GLY A 397 -35.30 -20.48 64.76
CA GLY A 397 -34.67 -19.87 63.59
C GLY A 397 -34.11 -18.46 63.82
N LYS A 398 -34.07 -17.96 65.05
CA LYS A 398 -33.55 -16.61 65.42
C LYS A 398 -32.03 -16.62 65.58
N CYS A 399 -31.32 -17.02 64.53
CA CYS A 399 -29.87 -17.24 64.54
C CYS A 399 -29.05 -15.99 64.89
N ALA A 400 -29.40 -14.82 64.34
CA ALA A 400 -28.70 -13.57 64.62
C ALA A 400 -28.86 -13.10 66.08
N GLU A 401 -30.01 -13.41 66.71
CA GLU A 401 -30.22 -13.17 68.14
C GLU A 401 -29.39 -14.13 68.99
N ALA A 402 -29.30 -15.40 68.59
CA ALA A 402 -28.44 -16.38 69.23
C ALA A 402 -26.94 -15.99 69.17
N GLU A 403 -26.45 -15.48 68.04
CA GLU A 403 -25.07 -14.98 67.92
C GLU A 403 -24.79 -13.78 68.85
N LYS A 404 -25.77 -12.87 69.01
CA LYS A 404 -25.66 -11.76 69.97
C LYS A 404 -25.54 -12.27 71.40
N VAL A 405 -26.32 -13.30 71.76
CA VAL A 405 -26.23 -13.93 73.09
C VAL A 405 -24.85 -14.55 73.31
N ILE A 406 -24.28 -15.24 72.31
CA ILE A 406 -22.91 -15.79 72.38
C ILE A 406 -21.86 -14.69 72.61
N ALA A 407 -22.00 -13.53 71.97
CA ALA A 407 -21.08 -12.41 72.13
C ALA A 407 -21.06 -11.82 73.56
N THR A 408 -22.09 -12.05 74.39
CA THR A 408 -22.21 -11.44 75.72
C THR A 408 -21.30 -12.02 76.81
N PHE A 409 -20.72 -13.21 76.62
CA PHE A 409 -19.88 -13.88 77.65
C PHE A 409 -18.41 -14.14 77.24
N GLY A 410 -17.97 -13.64 76.07
CA GLY A 410 -16.56 -13.59 75.68
C GLY A 410 -15.86 -14.95 75.58
N LYS A 411 -14.69 -15.10 76.25
CA LYS A 411 -13.90 -16.35 76.30
C LYS A 411 -14.35 -17.33 77.39
N TYR A 412 -15.25 -16.92 78.28
CA TYR A 412 -15.69 -17.72 79.42
C TYR A 412 -16.73 -18.75 78.95
N GLY A 413 -16.54 -20.05 79.26
CA GLY A 413 -17.41 -21.13 78.76
C GLY A 413 -17.09 -21.65 77.34
N SER A 414 -15.89 -21.36 76.81
CA SER A 414 -15.43 -21.64 75.42
C SER A 414 -15.54 -23.09 74.91
N GLU A 415 -15.84 -24.05 75.78
CA GLU A 415 -16.00 -25.46 75.41
C GLU A 415 -17.25 -25.70 74.52
N ARG A 416 -18.38 -25.01 74.80
CA ARG A 416 -19.66 -25.18 74.09
C ARG A 416 -19.92 -24.20 72.95
N VAL A 417 -19.11 -23.15 72.81
CA VAL A 417 -19.27 -22.11 71.79
C VAL A 417 -19.21 -22.69 70.37
N ALA A 418 -18.32 -23.66 70.14
CA ALA A 418 -18.21 -24.36 68.86
C ALA A 418 -19.52 -25.10 68.49
N GLU A 419 -20.14 -25.79 69.45
CA GLU A 419 -21.37 -26.57 69.23
C GLU A 419 -22.56 -25.67 68.88
N ASN A 420 -22.64 -24.51 69.52
CA ASN A 420 -23.69 -23.53 69.25
C ASN A 420 -23.54 -22.90 67.86
N TYR A 421 -22.33 -22.50 67.47
CA TYR A 421 -22.08 -21.99 66.11
C TYR A 421 -22.35 -23.05 65.04
N TYR A 422 -22.09 -24.33 65.32
CA TYR A 422 -22.45 -25.42 64.43
C TYR A 422 -23.98 -25.57 64.30
N ALA A 423 -24.73 -25.49 65.41
CA ALA A 423 -26.19 -25.52 65.39
C ALA A 423 -26.80 -24.32 64.66
N ILE A 424 -26.22 -23.11 64.84
CA ILE A 424 -26.57 -21.88 64.12
C ILE A 424 -26.32 -22.05 62.62
N GLY A 425 -25.17 -22.61 62.22
CA GLY A 425 -24.86 -22.90 60.82
C GLY A 425 -25.91 -23.78 60.14
N ARG A 426 -26.36 -24.85 60.81
CA ARG A 426 -27.47 -25.70 60.29
C ARG A 426 -28.78 -24.94 60.17
N ALA A 427 -29.09 -24.07 61.13
CA ALA A 427 -30.32 -23.29 61.09
C ALA A 427 -30.30 -22.23 59.96
N TYR A 428 -29.16 -21.59 59.69
CA TYR A 428 -29.00 -20.71 58.53
C TYR A 428 -29.13 -21.46 57.18
N ILE A 429 -28.61 -22.70 57.08
CA ILE A 429 -28.84 -23.56 55.90
C ILE A 429 -30.34 -23.76 55.64
N ASN A 430 -31.12 -24.07 56.68
CA ASN A 430 -32.56 -24.30 56.54
C ASN A 430 -33.34 -23.03 56.13
N GLN A 431 -32.73 -21.85 56.29
CA GLN A 431 -33.31 -20.55 55.92
C GLN A 431 -32.85 -20.06 54.54
N GLY A 432 -31.95 -20.79 53.86
CA GLY A 432 -31.35 -20.36 52.59
C GLY A 432 -30.33 -19.22 52.73
N GLN A 433 -29.86 -18.95 53.94
CA GLN A 433 -28.88 -17.90 54.24
C GLN A 433 -27.45 -18.47 54.16
N TRP A 434 -26.96 -18.63 52.93
CA TRP A 434 -25.72 -19.37 52.64
C TRP A 434 -24.46 -18.68 53.20
N ASP A 435 -24.36 -17.35 53.11
CA ASP A 435 -23.17 -16.61 53.56
C ASP A 435 -23.06 -16.58 55.10
N GLU A 436 -24.20 -16.43 55.76
CA GLU A 436 -24.33 -16.45 57.21
C GLU A 436 -24.04 -17.86 57.77
N ALA A 437 -24.51 -18.91 57.08
CA ALA A 437 -24.17 -20.29 57.42
C ALA A 437 -22.66 -20.56 57.34
N VAL A 438 -21.99 -20.14 56.25
CA VAL A 438 -20.53 -20.27 56.09
C VAL A 438 -19.78 -19.59 57.23
N THR A 439 -20.20 -18.38 57.59
CA THR A 439 -19.61 -17.61 58.68
C THR A 439 -19.76 -18.34 60.02
N ALA A 440 -20.94 -18.90 60.31
CA ALA A 440 -21.18 -19.67 61.53
C ALA A 440 -20.34 -20.96 61.58
N TYR A 441 -20.24 -21.72 60.48
CA TYR A 441 -19.42 -22.94 60.44
C TYR A 441 -17.91 -22.66 60.59
N LYS A 442 -17.41 -21.56 60.01
CA LYS A 442 -16.01 -21.12 60.24
C LYS A 442 -15.72 -20.83 61.71
N LYS A 443 -16.67 -20.21 62.42
CA LYS A 443 -16.57 -19.95 63.86
C LYS A 443 -16.67 -21.23 64.71
N ALA A 444 -17.35 -22.27 64.23
CA ALA A 444 -17.47 -23.54 64.94
C ALA A 444 -16.14 -24.31 65.01
N GLY A 445 -15.39 -24.37 63.91
CA GLY A 445 -13.96 -24.73 63.80
C GLY A 445 -13.49 -26.13 64.26
N LYS A 446 -14.18 -26.80 65.19
CA LYS A 446 -13.77 -28.06 65.82
C LYS A 446 -14.43 -29.32 65.22
N TYR A 447 -15.40 -29.14 64.31
CA TYR A 447 -16.15 -30.24 63.71
C TYR A 447 -15.58 -30.63 62.35
N SER A 448 -15.27 -31.91 62.18
CA SER A 448 -14.64 -32.44 60.96
C SER A 448 -15.52 -32.30 59.70
N ASP A 449 -16.83 -32.15 59.87
CA ASP A 449 -17.81 -31.99 58.79
C ASP A 449 -18.21 -30.52 58.54
N ALA A 450 -17.70 -29.56 59.32
CA ALA A 450 -17.97 -28.13 59.11
C ALA A 450 -17.45 -27.65 57.74
N VAL A 451 -16.32 -28.20 57.27
CA VAL A 451 -15.78 -27.93 55.92
C VAL A 451 -16.76 -28.39 54.83
N ASN A 452 -17.35 -29.58 54.98
CA ASN A 452 -18.36 -30.09 54.05
C ASN A 452 -19.64 -29.24 54.06
N CYS A 453 -20.06 -28.74 55.23
CA CYS A 453 -21.22 -27.84 55.34
C CYS A 453 -20.96 -26.47 54.70
N ILE A 454 -19.75 -25.92 54.84
CA ILE A 454 -19.33 -24.68 54.16
C ILE A 454 -19.40 -24.87 52.64
N CYS A 455 -18.84 -25.97 52.14
CA CYS A 455 -18.91 -26.30 50.73
C CYS A 455 -20.34 -26.48 50.23
N TYR A 456 -21.20 -27.16 50.99
CA TYR A 456 -22.62 -27.28 50.67
C TYR A 456 -23.29 -25.91 50.48
N CYS A 457 -23.01 -24.95 51.36
CA CYS A 457 -23.55 -23.59 51.26
C CYS A 457 -23.07 -22.85 50.01
N TRP A 458 -21.77 -22.90 49.71
CA TRP A 458 -21.22 -22.31 48.48
C TRP A 458 -21.82 -22.93 47.22
N ILE A 459 -22.01 -24.25 47.23
CA ILE A 459 -22.64 -24.96 46.12
C ILE A 459 -24.07 -24.49 45.90
N ARG A 460 -24.91 -24.45 46.94
CA ARG A 460 -26.32 -24.04 46.81
C ARG A 460 -26.47 -22.58 46.38
N LYS A 461 -25.61 -21.68 46.87
CA LYS A 461 -25.59 -20.28 46.47
C LYS A 461 -25.30 -20.12 44.97
N ALA A 462 -24.33 -20.85 44.45
CA ALA A 462 -23.98 -20.80 43.04
C ALA A 462 -25.08 -21.41 42.14
N GLU A 463 -25.77 -22.46 42.60
CA GLU A 463 -26.93 -23.03 41.88
C GLU A 463 -28.14 -22.09 41.84
N ASP A 464 -28.46 -21.44 42.96
CA ASP A 464 -29.53 -20.45 43.03
C ASP A 464 -29.24 -19.25 42.10
N ALA A 465 -27.97 -18.86 41.96
CA ALA A 465 -27.55 -17.78 41.06
C ALA A 465 -27.67 -18.15 39.58
N LEU A 466 -27.39 -19.41 39.20
CA LEU A 466 -27.48 -19.86 37.81
C LEU A 466 -28.92 -20.06 37.33
N GLY A 467 -29.79 -20.63 38.17
CA GLY A 467 -31.19 -20.92 37.80
C GLY A 467 -31.33 -21.58 36.41
N LYS A 468 -32.23 -21.01 35.58
CA LYS A 468 -32.46 -21.42 34.18
C LYS A 468 -31.70 -20.58 33.15
N THR A 469 -30.63 -19.90 33.53
CA THR A 469 -29.85 -19.09 32.57
C THR A 469 -29.30 -19.93 31.41
N GLU A 470 -29.19 -19.34 30.23
CA GLU A 470 -28.49 -19.92 29.07
C GLU A 470 -27.17 -19.19 28.78
N ASP A 471 -26.73 -18.33 29.72
CA ASP A 471 -25.44 -17.67 29.67
C ASP A 471 -24.32 -18.70 29.93
N VAL A 472 -23.65 -19.09 28.85
CA VAL A 472 -22.60 -20.11 28.86
C VAL A 472 -21.39 -19.65 29.68
N ASP A 473 -21.02 -18.37 29.63
CA ASP A 473 -19.86 -17.84 30.36
C ASP A 473 -20.12 -17.86 31.87
N ALA A 474 -21.34 -17.48 32.27
CA ALA A 474 -21.76 -17.59 33.67
C ALA A 474 -21.77 -19.05 34.16
N ILE A 475 -22.28 -19.98 33.35
CA ILE A 475 -22.29 -21.41 33.66
C ILE A 475 -20.87 -21.97 33.79
N MET A 476 -19.99 -21.64 32.84
CA MET A 476 -18.59 -22.10 32.84
C MET A 476 -17.77 -21.50 33.98
N THR A 477 -18.04 -20.24 34.36
CA THR A 477 -17.41 -19.60 35.52
C THR A 477 -17.74 -20.36 36.81
N VAL A 478 -19.00 -20.75 36.99
CA VAL A 478 -19.41 -21.53 38.17
C VAL A 478 -18.87 -22.96 38.10
N ALA A 479 -18.82 -23.58 36.91
CA ALA A 479 -18.20 -24.89 36.73
C ALA A 479 -16.72 -24.89 37.14
N ALA A 480 -15.96 -23.84 36.79
CA ALA A 480 -14.57 -23.67 37.21
C ALA A 480 -14.45 -23.51 38.74
N GLN A 481 -15.32 -22.70 39.37
CA GLN A 481 -15.37 -22.58 40.82
C GLN A 481 -15.62 -23.92 41.52
N TYR A 482 -16.42 -24.81 40.92
CA TYR A 482 -16.59 -26.16 41.44
C TYR A 482 -15.38 -27.06 41.26
N ALA A 483 -14.66 -26.94 40.12
CA ALA A 483 -13.44 -27.70 39.90
C ALA A 483 -12.34 -27.34 40.93
N ASP A 484 -12.25 -26.07 41.33
CA ASP A 484 -11.28 -25.58 42.33
C ASP A 484 -11.55 -26.10 43.75
N LEU A 485 -12.77 -26.53 44.05
CA LEU A 485 -13.19 -27.02 45.37
C LEU A 485 -12.83 -28.49 45.64
N ASN A 486 -11.93 -29.08 44.83
CA ASN A 486 -11.42 -30.46 44.66
C ASN A 486 -11.46 -31.47 45.85
N GLU A 487 -11.79 -31.06 47.07
CA GLU A 487 -11.91 -31.86 48.29
C GLU A 487 -13.34 -31.95 48.86
N CYS A 488 -14.33 -31.27 48.27
CA CYS A 488 -15.71 -31.26 48.75
C CYS A 488 -16.66 -32.16 47.97
N MET A 489 -17.46 -32.92 48.71
CA MET A 489 -18.37 -33.97 48.19
C MET A 489 -19.23 -33.45 47.03
N ASP A 490 -19.24 -34.18 45.92
CA ASP A 490 -19.96 -33.93 44.66
C ASP A 490 -19.56 -32.70 43.82
N SER A 491 -18.53 -31.94 44.20
CA SER A 491 -18.06 -30.75 43.46
C SER A 491 -17.64 -31.06 42.02
N VAL A 492 -16.81 -32.10 41.82
CA VAL A 492 -16.35 -32.55 40.50
C VAL A 492 -17.52 -32.98 39.61
N THR A 493 -18.43 -33.81 40.11
CA THR A 493 -19.61 -34.27 39.36
C THR A 493 -20.50 -33.10 38.92
N ARG A 494 -20.64 -32.06 39.76
CA ARG A 494 -21.40 -30.86 39.42
C ARG A 494 -20.70 -29.99 38.39
N ALA A 495 -19.38 -29.84 38.47
CA ALA A 495 -18.59 -29.18 37.43
C ALA A 495 -18.78 -29.87 36.07
N GLU A 496 -18.76 -31.21 36.04
CA GLU A 496 -19.02 -31.99 34.82
C GLU A 496 -20.46 -31.81 34.29
N MET A 497 -21.47 -31.79 35.16
CA MET A 497 -22.87 -31.54 34.76
C MET A 497 -23.07 -30.14 34.18
N LEU A 498 -22.45 -29.10 34.77
CA LEU A 498 -22.55 -27.73 34.26
C LEU A 498 -21.78 -27.56 32.94
N THR A 499 -20.61 -28.17 32.83
CA THR A 499 -19.86 -28.21 31.56
C THR A 499 -20.69 -28.89 30.47
N SER A 500 -21.33 -30.02 30.78
CA SER A 500 -22.22 -30.73 29.85
C SER A 500 -23.42 -29.89 29.44
N ARG A 501 -24.02 -29.13 30.36
CA ARG A 501 -25.11 -28.19 30.08
C ARG A 501 -24.65 -27.06 29.15
N ALA A 502 -23.49 -26.46 29.42
CA ALA A 502 -22.89 -25.43 28.58
C ALA A 502 -22.64 -25.96 27.16
N THR A 503 -22.05 -27.15 27.02
CA THR A 503 -21.84 -27.80 25.72
C THR A 503 -23.16 -28.05 25.00
N ALA A 504 -24.22 -28.50 25.67
CA ALA A 504 -25.52 -28.72 25.05
C ALA A 504 -26.17 -27.43 24.51
N ILE A 505 -25.98 -26.29 25.19
CA ILE A 505 -26.45 -24.98 24.72
C ILE A 505 -25.66 -24.55 23.48
N LEU A 506 -24.34 -24.68 23.52
CA LEU A 506 -23.47 -24.35 22.38
C LEU A 506 -23.78 -25.24 21.16
N ASP A 507 -24.02 -26.53 21.38
CA ASP A 507 -24.43 -27.48 20.34
C ASP A 507 -25.79 -27.11 19.73
N ALA A 508 -26.78 -26.75 20.54
CA ALA A 508 -28.09 -26.32 20.03
C ALA A 508 -27.98 -25.06 19.16
N ARG A 509 -27.13 -24.09 19.56
CA ARG A 509 -26.85 -22.89 18.76
C ARG A 509 -26.10 -23.21 17.47
N TYR A 510 -25.17 -24.16 17.53
CA TYR A 510 -24.43 -24.64 16.36
C TYR A 510 -25.35 -25.29 15.34
N GLU A 511 -26.25 -26.17 15.76
CA GLU A 511 -27.23 -26.81 14.87
C GLU A 511 -28.19 -25.78 14.25
N ALA A 512 -28.63 -24.77 15.01
CA ALA A 512 -29.45 -23.69 14.46
C ALA A 512 -28.72 -22.87 13.38
N ALA A 513 -27.43 -22.58 13.58
CA ALA A 513 -26.60 -21.90 12.58
C ALA A 513 -26.38 -22.77 11.32
N LEU A 514 -26.24 -24.09 11.49
CA LEU A 514 -26.20 -25.04 10.37
C LEU A 514 -27.51 -25.07 9.57
N GLU A 515 -28.67 -25.01 10.24
CA GLU A 515 -29.97 -24.94 9.55
C GLU A 515 -30.07 -23.68 8.68
N GLN A 516 -29.63 -22.52 9.19
CA GLN A 516 -29.56 -21.26 8.42
C GLN A 516 -28.62 -21.38 7.22
N MET A 517 -27.44 -21.97 7.41
CA MET A 517 -26.47 -22.21 6.34
C MET A 517 -27.07 -23.10 5.24
N ASN A 518 -27.74 -24.18 5.62
CA ASN A 518 -28.39 -25.10 4.67
C ASN A 518 -29.60 -24.47 3.97
N ALA A 519 -30.23 -23.47 4.57
CA ALA A 519 -31.28 -22.66 3.94
C ALA A 519 -30.73 -21.60 2.96
N GLY A 520 -29.41 -21.42 2.89
CA GLY A 520 -28.77 -20.38 2.07
C GLY A 520 -28.77 -18.99 2.72
N GLU A 521 -29.17 -18.88 3.99
CA GLU A 521 -29.16 -17.64 4.77
C GLU A 521 -27.76 -17.41 5.37
N TYR A 522 -26.75 -17.27 4.51
CA TYR A 522 -25.35 -17.28 4.91
C TYR A 522 -24.97 -16.16 5.88
N ASP A 523 -25.53 -14.96 5.74
CA ASP A 523 -25.27 -13.86 6.68
C ASP A 523 -25.79 -14.18 8.10
N ALA A 524 -27.00 -14.73 8.20
CA ALA A 524 -27.58 -15.15 9.48
C ALA A 524 -26.78 -16.31 10.09
N ALA A 525 -26.37 -17.28 9.27
CA ALA A 525 -25.52 -18.38 9.70
C ALA A 525 -24.16 -17.90 10.24
N ILE A 526 -23.53 -16.90 9.58
CA ILE A 526 -22.29 -16.28 10.05
C ILE A 526 -22.48 -15.61 11.41
N GLU A 527 -23.58 -14.89 11.63
CA GLU A 527 -23.91 -14.33 12.95
C GLU A 527 -24.06 -15.43 14.01
N GLY A 528 -24.80 -16.49 13.69
CA GLY A 528 -24.99 -17.65 14.56
C GLY A 528 -23.69 -18.35 14.95
N PHE A 529 -22.82 -18.63 13.98
CA PHE A 529 -21.51 -19.26 14.24
C PHE A 529 -20.55 -18.33 14.99
N ASN A 530 -20.56 -17.02 14.73
CA ASN A 530 -19.74 -16.06 15.47
C ASN A 530 -20.11 -16.00 16.96
N ALA A 531 -21.40 -16.14 17.29
CA ALA A 531 -21.88 -16.15 18.67
C ALA A 531 -21.36 -17.35 19.49
N ILE A 532 -20.78 -18.36 18.83
CA ILE A 532 -20.21 -19.56 19.44
C ILE A 532 -18.77 -19.82 18.96
N ILE A 533 -18.02 -18.76 18.65
CA ILE A 533 -16.68 -18.88 18.08
C ILE A 533 -15.75 -19.74 18.96
N GLY A 534 -15.01 -20.66 18.33
CA GLY A 534 -14.15 -21.63 19.03
C GLY A 534 -14.86 -22.90 19.49
N HIS A 535 -16.20 -22.97 19.38
CA HIS A 535 -16.95 -24.22 19.55
C HIS A 535 -16.98 -25.01 18.23
N ARG A 536 -16.63 -26.30 18.29
CA ARG A 536 -16.51 -27.19 17.12
C ARG A 536 -15.69 -26.55 16.00
N ASP A 537 -16.17 -26.59 14.77
CA ASP A 537 -15.59 -26.02 13.55
C ASP A 537 -16.34 -24.74 13.11
N SER A 538 -17.00 -24.02 14.03
CA SER A 538 -17.74 -22.77 13.75
C SER A 538 -16.92 -21.76 12.92
N GLY A 539 -15.62 -21.62 13.21
CA GLY A 539 -14.71 -20.78 12.43
C GLY A 539 -14.57 -21.22 10.96
N VAL A 540 -14.53 -22.53 10.70
CA VAL A 540 -14.49 -23.08 9.34
C VAL A 540 -15.82 -22.85 8.63
N LYS A 541 -16.95 -23.04 9.33
CA LYS A 541 -18.30 -22.80 8.78
C LYS A 541 -18.54 -21.35 8.39
N ILE A 542 -17.96 -20.39 9.12
CA ILE A 542 -18.00 -18.96 8.75
C ILE A 542 -17.32 -18.74 7.40
N GLU A 543 -16.13 -19.33 7.18
CA GLU A 543 -15.41 -19.20 5.92
C GLU A 543 -16.11 -19.93 4.77
N GLU A 544 -16.73 -21.09 5.02
CA GLU A 544 -17.59 -21.78 4.05
C GLU A 544 -18.76 -20.87 3.61
N CYS A 545 -19.44 -20.20 4.55
CA CYS A 545 -20.53 -19.27 4.25
C CYS A 545 -20.05 -18.05 3.45
N ARG A 546 -18.91 -17.46 3.83
CA ARG A 546 -18.31 -16.32 3.10
C ARG A 546 -17.99 -16.70 1.66
N THR A 547 -17.40 -17.89 1.47
CA THR A 547 -17.10 -18.42 0.14
C THR A 547 -18.37 -18.63 -0.68
N ALA A 548 -19.43 -19.17 -0.07
CA ALA A 548 -20.72 -19.37 -0.74
C ALA A 548 -21.38 -18.04 -1.18
N ILE A 549 -21.26 -16.98 -0.39
CA ILE A 549 -21.73 -15.64 -0.77
C ILE A 549 -20.96 -15.12 -2.00
N LEU A 550 -19.63 -15.26 -2.00
CA LEU A 550 -18.79 -14.85 -3.13
C LEU A 550 -19.10 -15.68 -4.39
N ASP A 551 -19.29 -16.99 -4.25
CA ASP A 551 -19.71 -17.88 -5.33
C ASP A 551 -21.08 -17.46 -5.90
N GLY A 552 -22.05 -17.11 -5.06
CA GLY A 552 -23.34 -16.61 -5.53
C GLY A 552 -23.24 -15.32 -6.34
N LYS A 553 -22.36 -14.39 -5.93
CA LYS A 553 -22.08 -13.16 -6.70
C LYS A 553 -21.37 -13.47 -8.03
N TYR A 554 -20.45 -14.43 -8.01
CA TYR A 554 -19.73 -14.87 -9.20
C TYR A 554 -20.66 -15.48 -10.24
N GLU A 555 -21.57 -16.36 -9.83
CA GLU A 555 -22.57 -16.95 -10.74
C GLU A 555 -23.52 -15.89 -11.31
N ALA A 556 -23.94 -14.90 -10.52
CA ALA A 556 -24.75 -13.78 -11.01
C ALA A 556 -24.02 -12.93 -12.08
N ALA A 557 -22.72 -12.69 -11.90
CA ALA A 557 -21.90 -12.00 -12.89
C ALA A 557 -21.72 -12.84 -14.17
N LEU A 558 -21.59 -14.17 -14.06
CA LEU A 558 -21.58 -15.08 -15.21
C LEU A 558 -22.90 -15.07 -15.97
N GLU A 559 -24.05 -15.00 -15.29
CA GLU A 559 -25.36 -14.88 -15.93
C GLU A 559 -25.46 -13.60 -16.78
N GLN A 560 -24.99 -12.46 -16.23
CA GLN A 560 -24.92 -11.19 -16.97
C GLN A 560 -24.00 -11.29 -18.19
N MET A 561 -22.83 -11.91 -18.05
CA MET A 561 -21.90 -12.13 -19.15
C MET A 561 -22.53 -12.99 -20.26
N ASN A 562 -23.22 -14.08 -19.90
CA ASN A 562 -23.92 -14.96 -20.83
C ASN A 562 -25.13 -14.29 -21.51
N ALA A 563 -25.72 -13.29 -20.86
CA ALA A 563 -26.77 -12.46 -21.44
C ALA A 563 -26.23 -11.39 -22.42
N GLY A 564 -24.90 -11.23 -22.52
CA GLY A 564 -24.26 -10.17 -23.32
C GLY A 564 -24.24 -8.80 -22.64
N GLU A 565 -24.61 -8.73 -21.36
CA GLU A 565 -24.58 -7.52 -20.54
C GLU A 565 -23.16 -7.31 -19.97
N TYR A 566 -22.18 -7.18 -20.86
CA TYR A 566 -20.76 -7.21 -20.51
C TYR A 566 -20.34 -6.11 -19.52
N ASP A 567 -20.89 -4.89 -19.63
CA ASP A 567 -20.58 -3.82 -18.69
C ASP A 567 -21.05 -4.14 -17.26
N ALA A 568 -22.25 -4.71 -17.12
CA ALA A 568 -22.78 -5.14 -15.82
C ALA A 568 -21.98 -6.33 -15.26
N ALA A 569 -21.62 -7.29 -16.11
CA ALA A 569 -20.76 -8.41 -15.73
C ALA A 569 -19.39 -7.95 -15.23
N ILE A 570 -18.77 -6.97 -15.90
CA ILE A 570 -17.49 -6.38 -15.46
C ILE A 570 -17.63 -5.75 -14.07
N GLU A 571 -18.71 -5.01 -13.80
CA GLU A 571 -18.99 -4.45 -12.47
C GLU A 571 -19.12 -5.56 -11.42
N GLY A 572 -19.89 -6.60 -11.73
CA GLY A 572 -20.09 -7.77 -10.88
C GLY A 572 -18.79 -8.49 -10.53
N PHE A 573 -17.97 -8.84 -11.53
CA PHE A 573 -16.66 -9.49 -11.34
C PHE A 573 -15.66 -8.58 -10.62
N THR A 574 -15.69 -7.26 -10.86
CA THR A 574 -14.81 -6.31 -10.18
C THR A 574 -15.07 -6.27 -8.67
N ALA A 575 -16.33 -6.38 -8.24
CA ALA A 575 -16.70 -6.43 -6.83
C ALA A 575 -16.15 -7.66 -6.09
N ILE A 576 -15.68 -8.67 -6.82
CA ILE A 576 -15.11 -9.92 -6.31
C ILE A 576 -13.80 -10.29 -7.04
N ILE A 577 -12.98 -9.29 -7.38
CA ILE A 577 -11.82 -9.45 -8.27
C ILE A 577 -10.83 -10.55 -7.85
N ASP A 578 -10.62 -10.74 -6.55
CA ASP A 578 -9.71 -11.74 -5.97
C ASP A 578 -10.35 -13.14 -5.85
N HIS A 579 -11.63 -13.28 -6.21
CA HIS A 579 -12.36 -14.54 -6.15
C HIS A 579 -12.34 -15.26 -7.49
N ARG A 580 -11.90 -16.53 -7.48
CA ARG A 580 -11.78 -17.40 -8.67
C ARG A 580 -10.98 -16.71 -9.79
N ASP A 581 -11.46 -16.76 -11.03
CA ASP A 581 -10.88 -16.18 -12.24
C ASP A 581 -11.59 -14.88 -12.67
N SER A 582 -12.22 -14.16 -11.74
CA SER A 582 -12.99 -12.93 -12.02
C SER A 582 -12.19 -11.91 -12.85
N GLY A 583 -10.89 -11.75 -12.55
CA GLY A 583 -9.99 -10.92 -13.36
C GLY A 583 -9.89 -11.35 -14.83
N ALA A 584 -9.82 -12.65 -15.11
CA ALA A 584 -9.81 -13.16 -16.48
C ALA A 584 -11.17 -12.97 -17.18
N LYS A 585 -12.27 -13.14 -16.44
CA LYS A 585 -13.63 -12.91 -16.97
C LYS A 585 -13.89 -11.46 -17.36
N ILE A 586 -13.31 -10.50 -16.63
CA ILE A 586 -13.34 -9.09 -17.00
C ILE A 586 -12.67 -8.87 -18.37
N GLU A 587 -11.51 -9.48 -18.61
CA GLU A 587 -10.82 -9.37 -19.91
C GLU A 587 -11.57 -10.06 -21.04
N GLU A 588 -12.22 -11.21 -20.77
CA GLU A 588 -13.13 -11.86 -21.73
C GLU A 588 -14.29 -10.92 -22.12
N CYS A 589 -14.92 -10.27 -21.14
CA CYS A 589 -16.00 -9.30 -21.38
C CYS A 589 -15.52 -8.08 -22.19
N ARG A 590 -14.35 -7.51 -21.84
CA ARG A 590 -13.75 -6.39 -22.57
C ARG A 590 -13.47 -6.75 -24.02
N THR A 591 -12.93 -7.95 -24.23
CA THR A 591 -12.67 -8.48 -25.58
C THR A 591 -13.98 -8.63 -26.36
N ALA A 592 -15.03 -9.16 -25.76
CA ALA A 592 -16.33 -9.32 -26.40
C ALA A 592 -16.98 -7.98 -26.79
N ILE A 593 -16.81 -6.92 -25.98
CA ILE A 593 -17.25 -5.56 -26.32
C ILE A 593 -16.51 -5.03 -27.56
N LEU A 594 -15.19 -5.22 -27.61
CA LEU A 594 -14.38 -4.80 -28.76
C LEU A 594 -14.75 -5.60 -30.02
N ASP A 595 -14.95 -6.90 -29.88
CA ASP A 595 -15.42 -7.80 -30.94
C ASP A 595 -16.74 -7.31 -31.54
N GLY A 596 -17.75 -7.04 -30.70
CA GLY A 596 -19.06 -6.56 -31.16
C GLY A 596 -18.98 -5.21 -31.90
N LYS A 597 -18.14 -4.29 -31.41
CA LYS A 597 -17.89 -3.00 -32.09
C LYS A 597 -17.18 -3.20 -33.43
N TYR A 598 -16.22 -4.11 -33.50
CA TYR A 598 -15.47 -4.42 -34.70
C TYR A 598 -16.34 -5.09 -35.77
N GLU A 599 -17.22 -6.01 -35.37
CA GLU A 599 -18.23 -6.60 -36.26
C GLU A 599 -19.19 -5.53 -36.80
N ALA A 600 -19.71 -4.64 -35.94
CA ALA A 600 -20.56 -3.54 -36.37
C ALA A 600 -19.86 -2.59 -37.36
N ALA A 601 -18.56 -2.33 -37.18
CA ALA A 601 -17.77 -1.54 -38.11
C ALA A 601 -17.63 -2.22 -39.49
N GLN A 602 -17.40 -3.54 -39.51
CA GLN A 602 -17.35 -4.33 -40.74
C GLN A 602 -18.70 -4.36 -41.45
N GLU A 603 -19.81 -4.51 -40.72
CA GLU A 603 -21.15 -4.44 -41.29
C GLU A 603 -21.42 -3.11 -41.99
N ARG A 604 -21.03 -1.98 -41.37
CA ARG A 604 -21.12 -0.64 -41.98
C ARG A 604 -20.27 -0.54 -43.25
N MET A 605 -19.04 -1.05 -43.21
CA MET A 605 -18.14 -1.06 -44.37
C MET A 605 -18.75 -1.85 -45.53
N ASN A 606 -19.29 -3.05 -45.25
CA ASN A 606 -19.94 -3.90 -46.25
C ASN A 606 -21.25 -3.29 -46.79
N ALA A 607 -21.94 -2.49 -45.98
CA ALA A 607 -23.11 -1.72 -46.39
C ALA A 607 -22.78 -0.47 -47.22
N GLY A 608 -21.49 -0.12 -47.37
CA GLY A 608 -21.03 1.08 -48.09
C GLY A 608 -21.08 2.36 -47.26
N ASP A 609 -21.39 2.28 -45.96
CA ASP A 609 -21.27 3.42 -45.02
C ASP A 609 -19.81 3.53 -44.56
N TYR A 610 -18.94 3.91 -45.48
CA TYR A 610 -17.49 3.98 -45.24
C TYR A 610 -17.11 5.03 -44.19
N LEU A 611 -17.81 6.16 -44.13
CA LEU A 611 -17.54 7.18 -43.10
C LEU A 611 -17.97 6.70 -41.71
N GLY A 612 -19.14 6.05 -41.60
CA GLY A 612 -19.60 5.45 -40.35
C GLY A 612 -18.72 4.28 -39.90
N ALA A 613 -18.22 3.47 -40.84
CA ALA A 613 -17.24 2.42 -40.59
C ALA A 613 -15.90 2.98 -40.12
N TYR A 614 -15.34 3.97 -40.83
CA TYR A 614 -14.11 4.69 -40.46
C TYR A 614 -14.17 5.19 -39.03
N LYS A 615 -15.24 5.92 -38.65
CA LYS A 615 -15.40 6.42 -37.28
C LYS A 615 -15.43 5.32 -36.22
N THR A 616 -16.02 4.17 -36.56
CA THR A 616 -16.13 3.04 -35.64
C THR A 616 -14.79 2.31 -35.50
N PHE A 617 -14.09 2.05 -36.61
CA PHE A 617 -12.75 1.47 -36.62
C PHE A 617 -11.72 2.39 -35.92
N MET A 618 -11.78 3.71 -36.14
CA MET A 618 -10.94 4.66 -35.41
C MET A 618 -11.18 4.62 -33.89
N SER A 619 -12.41 4.35 -33.45
CA SER A 619 -12.72 4.22 -32.01
C SER A 619 -12.24 2.91 -31.39
N LEU A 620 -11.84 1.94 -32.22
CA LEU A 620 -11.28 0.65 -31.81
C LEU A 620 -9.75 0.68 -31.72
N ASP A 621 -9.12 1.80 -32.11
CA ASP A 621 -7.68 2.01 -32.06
C ASP A 621 -6.91 0.84 -32.71
N GLU A 622 -5.93 0.24 -32.03
CA GLU A 622 -5.13 -0.88 -32.54
C GLU A 622 -5.80 -2.26 -32.41
N TYR A 623 -7.10 -2.32 -32.14
CA TYR A 623 -7.78 -3.61 -32.03
C TYR A 623 -7.87 -4.30 -33.40
N ARG A 624 -7.10 -5.38 -33.58
CA ARG A 624 -6.98 -6.14 -34.85
C ARG A 624 -6.43 -5.26 -35.98
N ASP A 625 -7.01 -5.35 -37.17
CA ASP A 625 -6.68 -4.55 -38.37
C ASP A 625 -7.57 -3.29 -38.46
N SER A 626 -8.03 -2.74 -37.32
CA SER A 626 -8.94 -1.60 -37.31
C SER A 626 -8.30 -0.34 -37.90
N ALA A 627 -7.01 -0.10 -37.67
CA ALA A 627 -6.29 1.04 -38.25
C ALA A 627 -6.24 0.96 -39.79
N GLU A 628 -5.91 -0.22 -40.33
CA GLU A 628 -5.88 -0.49 -41.77
C GLU A 628 -7.28 -0.42 -42.38
N LYS A 629 -8.30 -0.95 -41.70
CA LYS A 629 -9.69 -0.85 -42.14
C LYS A 629 -10.24 0.56 -42.07
N ALA A 630 -9.83 1.36 -41.08
CA ALA A 630 -10.13 2.77 -41.01
C ALA A 630 -9.51 3.51 -42.20
N PHE A 631 -8.22 3.29 -42.47
CA PHE A 631 -7.53 3.82 -43.64
C PHE A 631 -8.27 3.46 -44.93
N LEU A 632 -8.58 2.18 -45.13
CA LEU A 632 -9.29 1.68 -46.30
C LEU A 632 -10.68 2.31 -46.44
N CYS A 633 -11.47 2.37 -45.36
CA CYS A 633 -12.79 2.99 -45.37
C CYS A 633 -12.70 4.47 -45.76
N TYR A 634 -11.77 5.22 -45.18
CA TYR A 634 -11.61 6.62 -45.51
C TYR A 634 -11.10 6.82 -46.95
N ALA A 635 -10.19 5.96 -47.40
CA ALA A 635 -9.69 5.95 -48.78
C ALA A 635 -10.81 5.66 -49.79
N LEU A 636 -11.77 4.78 -49.48
CA LEU A 636 -12.95 4.54 -50.30
C LEU A 636 -13.97 5.69 -50.22
N TYR A 637 -14.06 6.34 -49.06
CA TYR A 637 -14.96 7.48 -48.85
C TYR A 637 -14.55 8.73 -49.63
N VAL A 638 -13.25 9.06 -49.73
CA VAL A 638 -12.78 10.30 -50.36
C VAL A 638 -13.22 10.42 -51.83
N PRO A 639 -13.00 9.44 -52.73
CA PRO A 639 -13.50 9.50 -54.10
C PRO A 639 -15.02 9.65 -54.20
N ILE A 640 -15.78 8.97 -53.33
CA ILE A 640 -17.25 9.09 -53.28
C ILE A 640 -17.67 10.50 -52.86
N LYS A 641 -17.00 11.07 -51.85
CA LYS A 641 -17.23 12.45 -51.38
C LYS A 641 -16.92 13.48 -52.47
N MET A 642 -15.93 13.18 -53.31
CA MET A 642 -15.47 14.03 -54.40
C MET A 642 -16.19 13.77 -55.73
N ASP A 643 -17.15 12.83 -55.77
CA ASP A 643 -17.91 12.53 -56.99
C ASP A 643 -18.72 13.75 -57.45
N GLY A 644 -18.73 13.99 -58.76
CA GLY A 644 -19.36 15.17 -59.36
C GLY A 644 -18.65 16.50 -59.08
N ALA A 645 -17.49 16.50 -58.42
CA ALA A 645 -16.67 17.70 -58.24
C ALA A 645 -16.29 18.33 -59.59
N LYS A 646 -16.44 19.66 -59.68
CA LYS A 646 -16.19 20.41 -60.91
C LYS A 646 -15.45 21.72 -60.62
N LYS A 647 -14.64 22.14 -61.59
CA LYS A 647 -13.95 23.43 -61.56
C LYS A 647 -14.92 24.58 -61.23
N GLY A 648 -14.54 25.41 -60.26
CA GLY A 648 -15.36 26.50 -59.72
C GLY A 648 -16.37 26.08 -58.65
N GLY A 649 -16.50 24.78 -58.36
CA GLY A 649 -17.26 24.27 -57.23
C GLY A 649 -16.45 24.22 -55.94
N TYR A 650 -17.08 23.75 -54.86
CA TYR A 650 -16.49 23.63 -53.53
C TYR A 650 -16.56 22.19 -53.01
N VAL A 651 -15.53 21.80 -52.26
CA VAL A 651 -15.44 20.51 -51.56
C VAL A 651 -14.87 20.72 -50.15
N THR A 652 -15.08 19.76 -49.27
CA THR A 652 -14.52 19.77 -47.90
C THR A 652 -13.44 18.71 -47.75
N PHE A 653 -12.27 19.05 -47.19
CA PHE A 653 -11.14 18.14 -47.03
C PHE A 653 -10.18 18.64 -45.94
N GLY A 654 -9.83 17.81 -44.96
CA GLY A 654 -9.15 18.28 -43.75
C GLY A 654 -10.03 19.16 -42.85
N SER A 655 -9.53 19.43 -41.65
CA SER A 655 -10.19 20.26 -40.64
C SER A 655 -9.18 21.19 -39.95
N TYR A 656 -9.57 22.43 -39.69
CA TYR A 656 -8.70 23.42 -39.02
C TYR A 656 -9.56 24.31 -38.12
N GLU A 657 -8.95 24.92 -37.10
CA GLU A 657 -9.63 25.89 -36.25
C GLU A 657 -10.00 27.13 -37.08
N GLN A 658 -11.29 27.50 -37.11
CA GLN A 658 -11.78 28.62 -37.92
C GLN A 658 -12.66 29.59 -37.15
N ASP A 659 -13.34 29.13 -36.09
CA ASP A 659 -14.29 29.95 -35.33
C ASP A 659 -13.71 30.55 -34.02
N ASN A 660 -12.48 30.18 -33.68
CA ASN A 660 -11.72 30.57 -32.49
C ASN A 660 -12.36 30.06 -31.18
N LYS A 661 -12.96 28.87 -31.20
CA LYS A 661 -13.57 28.21 -30.04
C LYS A 661 -13.10 26.77 -29.84
N VAL A 662 -11.78 26.55 -29.80
CA VAL A 662 -11.05 25.30 -29.52
C VAL A 662 -11.80 24.16 -28.77
N GLU A 663 -12.61 24.46 -27.76
CA GLU A 663 -13.50 23.53 -27.03
C GLU A 663 -14.47 22.72 -27.93
N ASN A 664 -14.91 23.25 -29.07
CA ASN A 664 -15.81 22.55 -30.02
C ASN A 664 -15.05 21.67 -31.04
N GLY A 665 -13.72 21.74 -31.05
CA GLY A 665 -12.86 21.07 -32.02
C GLY A 665 -12.81 21.77 -33.39
N LYS A 666 -11.89 21.31 -34.24
CA LYS A 666 -11.60 21.90 -35.56
C LYS A 666 -12.80 21.79 -36.52
N GLU A 667 -12.99 22.80 -37.37
CA GLU A 667 -14.01 22.79 -38.42
C GLU A 667 -13.49 22.28 -39.77
N ASP A 668 -14.35 21.61 -40.54
CA ASP A 668 -14.06 21.20 -41.92
C ASP A 668 -13.60 22.39 -42.78
N ILE A 669 -12.50 22.19 -43.51
CA ILE A 669 -11.99 23.21 -44.42
C ILE A 669 -12.74 23.12 -45.75
N GLU A 670 -13.40 24.20 -46.14
CA GLU A 670 -13.99 24.35 -47.48
C GLU A 670 -12.94 24.80 -48.50
N TRP A 671 -12.86 24.12 -49.64
CA TRP A 671 -11.90 24.37 -50.71
C TRP A 671 -12.61 24.69 -52.02
N LEU A 672 -12.15 25.72 -52.72
CA LEU A 672 -12.53 26.06 -54.10
C LEU A 672 -11.67 25.25 -55.09
N ILE A 673 -12.32 24.58 -56.04
CA ILE A 673 -11.65 23.81 -57.09
C ILE A 673 -11.18 24.75 -58.21
N LEU A 674 -9.87 24.97 -58.33
CA LEU A 674 -9.26 25.85 -59.33
C LEU A 674 -9.00 25.16 -60.67
N ASP A 675 -8.62 23.89 -60.65
CA ASP A 675 -8.32 23.09 -61.83
C ASP A 675 -8.54 21.60 -61.54
N ILE A 676 -8.91 20.84 -62.57
CA ILE A 676 -8.96 19.38 -62.54
C ILE A 676 -8.19 18.89 -63.77
N ARG A 677 -7.19 18.03 -63.57
CA ARG A 677 -6.40 17.43 -64.65
C ARG A 677 -5.81 16.11 -64.17
N ASP A 678 -5.83 15.10 -65.05
CA ASP A 678 -5.18 13.80 -64.81
C ASP A 678 -5.57 13.21 -63.44
N GLU A 679 -6.87 13.19 -63.11
CA GLU A 679 -7.43 12.73 -61.82
C GLU A 679 -6.96 13.49 -60.57
N LYS A 680 -6.24 14.61 -60.74
CA LYS A 680 -5.83 15.51 -59.67
C LYS A 680 -6.69 16.76 -59.63
N MET A 681 -6.94 17.27 -58.42
CA MET A 681 -7.67 18.51 -58.19
C MET A 681 -6.79 19.55 -57.50
N LEU A 682 -6.71 20.74 -58.09
CA LEU A 682 -6.07 21.90 -57.47
C LEU A 682 -7.09 22.65 -56.62
N LEU A 683 -6.82 22.70 -55.33
CA LEU A 683 -7.69 23.28 -54.32
C LEU A 683 -7.05 24.54 -53.75
N ILE A 684 -7.85 25.57 -53.50
CA ILE A 684 -7.48 26.72 -52.67
C ILE A 684 -8.53 26.90 -51.59
N SER A 685 -8.11 27.21 -50.36
CA SER A 685 -9.06 27.41 -49.27
C SER A 685 -10.07 28.52 -49.63
N LYS A 686 -11.34 28.31 -49.23
CA LYS A 686 -12.43 29.27 -49.44
C LYS A 686 -12.16 30.55 -48.65
N TYR A 687 -11.77 30.40 -47.39
CA TYR A 687 -11.38 31.47 -46.48
C TYR A 687 -9.86 31.53 -46.32
N ALA A 688 -9.35 32.66 -45.84
CA ALA A 688 -7.97 32.73 -45.36
C ALA A 688 -7.95 32.17 -43.93
N LEU A 689 -7.21 31.08 -43.73
CA LEU A 689 -7.40 30.20 -42.56
C LEU A 689 -6.66 30.67 -41.31
N ASP A 690 -5.53 31.35 -41.49
CA ASP A 690 -4.65 31.82 -40.42
C ASP A 690 -3.98 33.15 -40.84
N CYS A 691 -3.31 33.83 -39.91
CA CYS A 691 -2.52 35.04 -40.13
C CYS A 691 -1.07 34.81 -39.69
N LYS A 692 -0.12 34.93 -40.61
CA LYS A 692 1.30 34.72 -40.35
C LYS A 692 2.15 35.67 -41.19
N PRO A 693 3.30 36.17 -40.68
CA PRO A 693 4.28 36.85 -41.51
C PRO A 693 4.84 35.89 -42.57
N TYR A 694 5.35 36.44 -43.66
CA TYR A 694 6.02 35.65 -44.69
C TYR A 694 7.34 35.08 -44.16
N HIS A 695 8.07 35.87 -43.35
CA HIS A 695 9.28 35.49 -42.63
C HIS A 695 9.40 36.37 -41.37
N GLU A 696 9.84 35.81 -40.26
CA GLU A 696 9.86 36.51 -38.97
C GLU A 696 10.93 37.61 -38.89
N ASN A 697 12.03 37.46 -39.64
CA ASN A 697 13.16 38.38 -39.58
C ASN A 697 13.22 39.31 -40.80
N ASP A 698 13.60 40.57 -40.58
CA ASP A 698 13.77 41.57 -41.64
C ASP A 698 15.08 41.35 -42.40
N THR A 699 15.09 40.39 -43.33
CA THR A 699 16.24 39.99 -44.15
C THR A 699 15.81 39.66 -45.58
N ASP A 700 16.74 39.70 -46.53
CA ASP A 700 16.47 39.16 -47.87
C ASP A 700 16.12 37.66 -47.76
N ILE A 701 14.92 37.30 -48.23
CA ILE A 701 14.41 35.92 -48.17
C ILE A 701 13.79 35.48 -49.50
N THR A 702 13.73 34.17 -49.72
CA THR A 702 13.08 33.52 -50.86
C THR A 702 11.97 32.60 -50.37
N TRP A 703 11.05 32.19 -51.26
CA TRP A 703 10.00 31.22 -50.88
C TRP A 703 10.59 29.93 -50.29
N GLU A 704 11.67 29.41 -50.87
CA GLU A 704 12.30 28.15 -50.48
C GLU A 704 12.73 28.12 -49.00
N ASN A 705 13.12 29.28 -48.47
CA ASN A 705 13.67 29.46 -47.11
C ASN A 705 12.71 30.20 -46.17
N SER A 706 11.50 30.55 -46.63
CA SER A 706 10.55 31.33 -45.83
C SER A 706 9.95 30.51 -44.68
N ASP A 707 9.73 31.15 -43.53
CA ASP A 707 9.07 30.51 -42.38
C ASP A 707 7.65 30.10 -42.72
N LEU A 708 6.96 30.91 -43.54
CA LEU A 708 5.60 30.60 -43.98
C LEU A 708 5.53 29.30 -44.77
N ARG A 709 6.51 29.02 -45.64
CA ARG A 709 6.60 27.74 -46.35
C ARG A 709 6.85 26.58 -45.38
N LYS A 710 7.75 26.78 -44.41
CA LYS A 710 8.08 25.77 -43.39
C LYS A 710 6.85 25.43 -42.55
N TRP A 711 6.10 26.43 -42.10
CA TRP A 711 4.85 26.24 -41.37
C TRP A 711 3.78 25.54 -42.21
N LEU A 712 3.59 25.97 -43.48
CA LEU A 712 2.61 25.35 -44.39
C LEU A 712 2.86 23.86 -44.65
N ASN A 713 4.12 23.41 -44.66
CA ASN A 713 4.51 22.02 -44.96
C ASN A 713 4.93 21.23 -43.71
N GLY A 714 4.68 21.76 -42.52
CA GLY A 714 4.87 21.06 -41.24
C GLY A 714 3.61 21.25 -40.42
N GLU A 715 3.67 22.17 -39.45
CA GLU A 715 2.60 22.40 -38.47
C GLU A 715 1.20 22.57 -39.08
N PHE A 716 1.04 23.30 -40.19
CA PHE A 716 -0.27 23.41 -40.84
C PHE A 716 -0.76 22.06 -41.37
N VAL A 717 0.09 21.30 -42.06
CA VAL A 717 -0.27 19.99 -42.62
C VAL A 717 -0.60 18.99 -41.52
N ASP A 718 0.20 18.95 -40.47
CA ASP A 718 0.00 18.04 -39.33
C ASP A 718 -1.28 18.35 -38.56
N ASN A 719 -1.63 19.64 -38.45
CA ASN A 719 -2.84 20.06 -37.78
C ASN A 719 -4.09 20.00 -38.66
N ALA A 720 -3.96 20.21 -39.97
CA ALA A 720 -5.10 20.31 -40.88
C ALA A 720 -5.56 18.96 -41.43
N PHE A 721 -4.68 17.96 -41.49
CA PHE A 721 -4.94 16.70 -42.17
C PHE A 721 -4.50 15.49 -41.36
N THR A 722 -5.38 14.51 -41.24
CA THR A 722 -5.06 13.19 -40.70
C THR A 722 -4.05 12.46 -41.58
N ASP A 723 -3.38 11.44 -41.04
CA ASP A 723 -2.40 10.64 -41.77
C ASP A 723 -2.96 10.06 -43.07
N VAL A 724 -4.22 9.61 -43.01
CA VAL A 724 -4.94 9.09 -44.18
C VAL A 724 -5.17 10.19 -45.20
N GLU A 725 -5.59 11.39 -44.79
CA GLU A 725 -5.79 12.53 -45.70
C GLU A 725 -4.49 12.99 -46.35
N ARG A 726 -3.38 13.00 -45.59
CA ARG A 726 -2.07 13.40 -46.13
C ARG A 726 -1.61 12.50 -47.28
N ALA A 727 -2.01 11.22 -47.29
CA ALA A 727 -1.73 10.31 -48.40
C ALA A 727 -2.33 10.79 -49.74
N TRP A 728 -3.45 11.54 -49.70
CA TRP A 728 -4.10 12.09 -50.89
C TRP A 728 -3.45 13.39 -51.38
N ILE A 729 -2.61 14.04 -50.57
CA ILE A 729 -2.00 15.33 -50.91
C ILE A 729 -0.72 15.10 -51.72
N CYS A 730 -0.68 15.65 -52.94
CA CYS A 730 0.49 15.54 -53.81
C CYS A 730 1.65 16.40 -53.30
N ILE A 731 2.84 15.80 -53.23
CA ILE A 731 4.10 16.57 -53.26
C ILE A 731 4.24 17.18 -54.65
N SER A 732 4.13 18.51 -54.72
CA SER A 732 4.08 19.26 -55.97
C SER A 732 5.41 19.94 -56.26
N SER A 733 5.92 19.78 -57.47
CA SER A 733 7.08 20.55 -57.93
C SER A 733 6.67 22.00 -58.21
N ILE A 734 7.08 22.91 -57.33
CA ILE A 734 6.76 24.33 -57.38
C ILE A 734 7.93 25.10 -58.00
N PRO A 735 7.81 25.57 -59.26
CA PRO A 735 8.91 26.29 -59.90
C PRO A 735 9.10 27.68 -59.28
N ALA A 736 10.35 28.14 -59.21
CA ALA A 736 10.70 29.52 -58.87
C ALA A 736 9.96 30.51 -59.79
N SER A 737 9.38 31.56 -59.22
CA SER A 737 8.56 32.52 -59.97
C SER A 737 9.02 33.93 -59.66
N ASN A 738 10.02 34.41 -60.41
CA ASN A 738 10.54 35.76 -60.29
C ASN A 738 9.43 36.80 -60.48
N ASN A 739 9.60 37.94 -59.80
CA ASN A 739 8.76 39.09 -60.07
C ASN A 739 9.12 39.67 -61.45
N SER A 740 8.22 39.59 -62.43
CA SER A 740 8.52 40.02 -63.80
C SER A 740 8.69 41.54 -63.93
N THR A 741 8.02 42.32 -63.06
CA THR A 741 8.03 43.78 -63.09
C THR A 741 9.37 44.32 -62.60
N TYR A 742 9.86 43.79 -61.48
CA TYR A 742 11.08 44.25 -60.80
C TYR A 742 12.31 43.38 -61.07
N ARG A 743 12.12 42.21 -61.72
CA ARG A 743 13.16 41.19 -61.97
C ARG A 743 13.79 40.63 -60.69
N THR A 744 13.07 40.70 -59.57
CA THR A 744 13.47 40.15 -58.28
C THR A 744 13.57 38.64 -58.35
N ASN A 745 14.70 38.10 -57.89
CA ASN A 745 14.98 36.66 -57.89
C ASN A 745 14.14 35.95 -56.81
N ALA A 746 13.39 34.91 -57.22
CA ALA A 746 12.54 34.13 -56.33
C ALA A 746 13.25 32.95 -55.66
N GLY A 747 14.54 32.73 -55.91
CA GLY A 747 15.30 31.58 -55.40
C GLY A 747 15.13 30.36 -56.30
N LYS A 748 15.26 29.15 -55.74
CA LYS A 748 15.07 27.89 -56.48
C LYS A 748 13.63 27.40 -56.38
N GLY A 749 13.30 26.41 -57.22
CA GLY A 749 12.04 25.68 -57.10
C GLY A 749 12.06 24.74 -55.90
N THR A 750 10.87 24.39 -55.42
CA THR A 750 10.65 23.58 -54.21
C THR A 750 9.77 22.36 -54.50
N GLN A 751 9.70 21.44 -53.55
CA GLN A 751 8.72 20.36 -53.50
C GLN A 751 7.84 20.60 -52.28
N ASP A 752 6.57 20.91 -52.50
CA ASP A 752 5.65 21.36 -51.45
C ASP A 752 4.34 20.55 -51.54
N GLN A 753 3.83 20.09 -50.39
CA GLN A 753 2.48 19.53 -50.27
C GLN A 753 1.44 20.65 -50.28
N VAL A 754 1.73 21.73 -49.55
CA VAL A 754 0.89 22.92 -49.45
C VAL A 754 1.71 24.16 -49.79
N PHE A 755 1.17 25.03 -50.64
CA PHE A 755 1.86 26.21 -51.15
C PHE A 755 0.92 27.40 -51.33
N LEU A 756 1.47 28.54 -51.78
CA LEU A 756 0.69 29.72 -52.17
C LEU A 756 0.73 29.94 -53.69
N LEU A 757 -0.32 30.55 -54.25
CA LEU A 757 -0.30 30.93 -55.66
C LEU A 757 0.78 31.98 -55.94
N ASN A 758 1.37 31.94 -57.14
CA ASN A 758 2.14 33.05 -57.68
C ASN A 758 1.25 34.03 -58.46
N ILE A 759 1.78 35.22 -58.80
CA ILE A 759 1.03 36.25 -59.54
C ILE A 759 0.40 35.72 -60.84
N SER A 760 1.14 34.92 -61.62
CA SER A 760 0.67 34.37 -62.89
C SER A 760 -0.47 33.38 -62.69
N GLN A 761 -0.41 32.54 -61.66
CA GLN A 761 -1.46 31.59 -61.29
C GLN A 761 -2.71 32.32 -60.79
N VAL A 762 -2.57 33.35 -59.96
CA VAL A 762 -3.71 34.17 -59.53
C VAL A 762 -4.41 34.80 -60.73
N LYS A 763 -3.66 35.38 -61.67
CA LYS A 763 -4.23 35.95 -62.92
C LYS A 763 -4.84 34.87 -63.82
N LYS A 764 -4.28 33.66 -63.84
CA LYS A 764 -4.82 32.50 -64.59
C LYS A 764 -6.17 32.10 -64.02
N TYR A 765 -6.28 31.87 -62.71
CA TYR A 765 -7.46 31.27 -62.09
C TYR A 765 -8.54 32.29 -61.72
N PHE A 766 -8.16 33.52 -61.33
CA PHE A 766 -9.10 34.57 -60.96
C PHE A 766 -9.11 35.71 -61.98
N LYS A 767 -10.20 35.80 -62.75
CA LYS A 767 -10.33 36.69 -63.92
C LYS A 767 -10.67 38.15 -63.58
N SER A 768 -11.12 38.43 -62.36
CA SER A 768 -11.46 39.78 -61.89
C SER A 768 -10.85 40.04 -60.51
N ASN A 769 -10.76 41.31 -60.12
CA ASN A 769 -10.37 41.66 -58.74
C ASN A 769 -11.40 41.11 -57.75
N ASP A 770 -12.69 41.18 -58.08
CA ASP A 770 -13.76 40.68 -57.21
C ASP A 770 -13.59 39.19 -56.88
N ALA A 771 -13.23 38.37 -57.87
CA ALA A 771 -12.98 36.94 -57.66
C ALA A 771 -11.75 36.64 -56.78
N ARG A 772 -10.83 37.59 -56.60
CA ARG A 772 -9.61 37.43 -55.78
C ARG A 772 -9.80 37.83 -54.32
N LYS A 773 -10.92 38.49 -53.98
CA LYS A 773 -11.25 38.84 -52.60
C LYS A 773 -11.37 37.57 -51.77
N CYS A 774 -10.98 37.67 -50.51
CA CYS A 774 -11.00 36.57 -49.57
C CYS A 774 -11.40 37.10 -48.20
N GLN A 775 -12.32 36.40 -47.55
CA GLN A 775 -12.65 36.67 -46.15
C GLN A 775 -11.73 35.83 -45.27
N PRO A 776 -11.21 36.37 -44.16
CA PRO A 776 -10.51 35.58 -43.16
C PRO A 776 -11.50 34.81 -42.28
N THR A 777 -11.05 33.72 -41.68
CA THR A 777 -11.76 33.02 -40.59
C THR A 777 -11.73 33.87 -39.30
N ALA A 778 -12.58 33.57 -38.33
CA ALA A 778 -12.53 34.29 -37.04
C ALA A 778 -11.21 34.02 -36.32
N TYR A 779 -10.68 32.81 -36.46
CA TYR A 779 -9.35 32.44 -35.99
C TYR A 779 -8.24 33.30 -36.62
N ALA A 780 -8.21 33.44 -37.95
CA ALA A 780 -7.22 34.29 -38.62
C ALA A 780 -7.30 35.77 -38.16
N VAL A 781 -8.50 36.27 -37.85
CA VAL A 781 -8.68 37.62 -37.29
C VAL A 781 -8.11 37.72 -35.87
N ALA A 782 -8.31 36.69 -35.04
CA ALA A 782 -7.72 36.63 -33.71
C ALA A 782 -6.18 36.56 -33.77
N GLU A 783 -5.63 35.87 -34.78
CA GLU A 783 -4.18 35.79 -35.06
C GLU A 783 -3.60 37.05 -35.73
N GLY A 784 -4.42 38.09 -35.99
CA GLY A 784 -3.95 39.41 -36.41
C GLY A 784 -4.34 39.85 -37.82
N ALA A 785 -5.12 39.07 -38.58
CA ALA A 785 -5.47 39.42 -39.96
C ALA A 785 -6.24 40.74 -40.03
N THR A 786 -5.71 41.70 -40.80
CA THR A 786 -6.40 42.97 -41.04
C THR A 786 -7.68 42.75 -41.85
N VAL A 787 -8.82 43.08 -41.26
CA VAL A 787 -10.14 43.05 -41.92
C VAL A 787 -10.58 44.46 -42.30
N THR A 788 -10.88 44.67 -43.58
CA THR A 788 -11.43 45.95 -44.04
C THR A 788 -12.94 46.05 -43.83
N SER A 789 -13.51 47.25 -44.04
CA SER A 789 -14.97 47.47 -44.00
C SER A 789 -15.78 46.60 -44.98
N SER A 790 -15.12 45.99 -45.97
CA SER A 790 -15.72 45.03 -46.89
C SER A 790 -15.68 43.57 -46.40
N ALA A 791 -15.27 43.33 -45.16
CA ALA A 791 -15.04 42.03 -44.53
C ALA A 791 -13.99 41.14 -45.22
N ASN A 792 -13.13 41.72 -46.08
CA ASN A 792 -12.06 41.02 -46.77
C ASN A 792 -10.69 41.38 -46.18
N CYS A 793 -9.75 40.43 -46.27
CA CYS A 793 -8.37 40.56 -45.82
C CYS A 793 -7.38 40.69 -46.98
N HIS A 794 -6.15 41.08 -46.63
CA HIS A 794 -5.00 40.94 -47.50
C HIS A 794 -4.44 39.52 -47.36
N TRP A 795 -3.93 38.92 -48.45
CA TRP A 795 -3.35 37.58 -48.38
C TRP A 795 -2.08 37.41 -49.25
N TRP A 796 -1.15 36.60 -48.76
CA TRP A 796 0.19 36.42 -49.33
C TRP A 796 0.21 35.66 -50.67
N LEU A 797 1.19 36.01 -51.51
CA LEU A 797 1.63 35.21 -52.67
C LEU A 797 3.08 34.81 -52.49
N ARG A 798 3.47 33.66 -53.05
CA ARG A 798 4.87 33.19 -53.02
C ARG A 798 5.83 33.96 -53.95
N THR A 799 5.33 34.92 -54.72
CA THR A 799 6.17 35.74 -55.61
C THR A 799 6.83 36.84 -54.78
N PRO A 800 8.17 37.05 -54.87
CA PRO A 800 8.81 38.17 -54.18
C PRO A 800 8.26 39.52 -54.67
N GLY A 801 8.41 40.57 -53.86
CA GLY A 801 8.01 41.94 -54.20
C GLY A 801 9.05 42.64 -55.09
N SER A 802 9.18 43.95 -54.91
CA SER A 802 10.18 44.78 -55.60
C SER A 802 11.63 44.41 -55.25
N ASP A 803 11.83 43.75 -54.12
CA ASP A 803 13.09 43.24 -53.58
C ASP A 803 12.81 42.00 -52.69
N GLN A 804 13.84 41.36 -52.14
CA GLN A 804 13.71 40.13 -51.35
C GLN A 804 13.30 40.36 -49.89
N SER A 805 13.26 41.61 -49.42
CA SER A 805 12.66 41.99 -48.13
C SER A 805 11.14 42.15 -48.21
N ARG A 806 10.56 41.93 -49.41
CA ARG A 806 9.12 42.06 -49.67
C ARG A 806 8.54 40.84 -50.34
N ALA A 807 7.29 40.53 -50.02
CA ALA A 807 6.49 39.52 -50.72
C ALA A 807 5.27 40.16 -51.42
N SER A 808 4.93 39.65 -52.60
CA SER A 808 3.72 40.08 -53.32
C SER A 808 2.47 39.60 -52.59
N SER A 809 1.35 40.30 -52.75
CA SER A 809 0.10 39.96 -52.08
C SER A 809 -1.11 40.29 -52.93
N ILE A 810 -2.28 39.81 -52.50
CA ILE A 810 -3.57 40.31 -52.95
C ILE A 810 -4.14 41.22 -51.88
N THR A 811 -4.56 42.40 -52.30
CA THR A 811 -5.22 43.35 -51.41
C THR A 811 -6.64 42.92 -51.06
N SER A 812 -7.19 43.46 -49.98
CA SER A 812 -8.59 43.28 -49.57
C SER A 812 -9.65 43.63 -50.63
N ILE A 813 -9.29 44.44 -51.63
CA ILE A 813 -10.16 44.76 -52.78
C ILE A 813 -9.85 43.92 -54.04
N GLY A 814 -8.95 42.93 -53.93
CA GLY A 814 -8.61 41.97 -54.97
C GLY A 814 -7.57 42.43 -55.99
N ILE A 815 -6.90 43.56 -55.76
CA ILE A 815 -5.80 44.02 -56.60
C ILE A 815 -4.54 43.22 -56.29
N VAL A 816 -3.79 42.82 -57.33
CA VAL A 816 -2.46 42.23 -57.21
C VAL A 816 -1.46 43.33 -56.86
N ASP A 817 -0.86 43.25 -55.68
CA ASP A 817 0.25 44.11 -55.25
C ASP A 817 1.58 43.41 -55.59
N ASP A 818 2.14 43.74 -56.76
CA ASP A 818 3.42 43.20 -57.24
C ASP A 818 4.64 44.01 -56.77
N VAL A 819 4.42 45.18 -56.16
CA VAL A 819 5.46 45.88 -55.37
C VAL A 819 5.73 45.09 -54.09
N GLY A 820 4.67 44.57 -53.50
CA GLY A 820 4.75 43.74 -52.30
C GLY A 820 4.98 44.53 -51.01
N ARG A 821 4.92 43.78 -49.93
CA ARG A 821 4.87 44.27 -48.54
C ARG A 821 5.97 43.62 -47.73
N ASN A 822 6.40 44.27 -46.65
CA ASN A 822 7.51 43.75 -45.84
C ASN A 822 7.15 42.33 -45.40
N ILE A 823 8.07 41.40 -45.57
CA ILE A 823 7.91 39.98 -45.22
C ILE A 823 7.59 39.77 -43.73
N THR A 824 7.96 40.72 -42.87
CA THR A 824 7.72 40.70 -41.42
C THR A 824 6.31 41.19 -41.03
N ASN A 825 5.50 41.66 -41.99
CA ASN A 825 4.12 42.04 -41.72
C ASN A 825 3.32 40.83 -41.22
N ASP A 826 2.84 40.92 -39.99
CA ASP A 826 2.06 39.90 -39.29
C ASP A 826 0.54 40.07 -39.47
N ASP A 827 0.11 41.05 -40.28
CA ASP A 827 -1.30 41.40 -40.49
C ASP A 827 -1.93 40.84 -41.79
N TYR A 828 -1.19 39.95 -42.47
CA TYR A 828 -1.55 39.34 -43.74
C TYR A 828 -1.97 37.88 -43.56
N ALA A 829 -3.14 37.55 -44.11
CA ALA A 829 -3.72 36.22 -43.96
C ALA A 829 -3.11 35.22 -44.95
N VAL A 830 -3.20 33.94 -44.59
CA VAL A 830 -2.69 32.81 -45.36
C VAL A 830 -3.84 32.11 -46.06
N ARG A 831 -3.68 31.87 -47.36
CA ARG A 831 -4.66 31.17 -48.19
C ARG A 831 -4.03 29.93 -48.85
N PRO A 832 -4.03 28.78 -48.15
CA PRO A 832 -3.35 27.57 -48.61
C PRO A 832 -3.88 27.04 -49.94
N VAL A 833 -2.98 26.40 -50.69
CA VAL A 833 -3.24 25.75 -51.98
C VAL A 833 -2.59 24.37 -51.96
N LEU A 834 -3.30 23.36 -52.45
CA LEU A 834 -2.76 22.00 -52.56
C LEU A 834 -3.33 21.26 -53.78
N TRP A 835 -2.63 20.21 -54.19
CA TRP A 835 -3.15 19.24 -55.14
C TRP A 835 -3.55 17.98 -54.37
N ILE A 836 -4.74 17.46 -54.63
CA ILE A 836 -5.09 16.09 -54.23
C ILE A 836 -5.10 15.15 -55.43
N ASP A 837 -4.66 13.91 -55.23
CA ASP A 837 -4.64 12.85 -56.23
C ASP A 837 -5.77 11.86 -56.00
N LEU A 838 -6.76 11.81 -56.90
CA LEU A 838 -7.87 10.87 -56.78
C LEU A 838 -7.56 9.50 -57.38
N SER A 839 -6.40 9.30 -57.99
CA SER A 839 -5.99 8.03 -58.62
C SER A 839 -5.34 7.05 -57.65
N ILE A 840 -5.38 7.31 -56.34
CA ILE A 840 -4.79 6.39 -55.35
C ILE A 840 -5.63 5.11 -55.35
N ASP A 841 -5.08 4.05 -55.92
CA ASP A 841 -5.64 2.71 -55.83
C ASP A 841 -5.63 2.27 -54.36
N ALA A 842 -6.82 2.08 -53.80
CA ALA A 842 -7.00 1.37 -52.55
C ALA A 842 -6.64 -0.11 -52.78
N HIS A 843 -5.36 -0.44 -52.66
CA HIS A 843 -4.84 -1.81 -52.75
C HIS A 843 -4.32 -2.29 -51.41
#